data_AF-A0A358B048-F1
#
_entry.id   AF-A0A358B048-F1
#
_cell.length_a   1.000
_cell.length_b   1.000
_cell.length_c   1.000
_cell.angle_alpha   90.00
_cell.angle_beta   90.00
_cell.angle_gamma   90.00
#
_symmetry.space_group_name_H-M   'P 1'
#
loop_
_entity.id
_entity.type
_entity.pdbx_description
1 polymer ?
#
loop_
_entity_poly.entity_id
_entity_poly.type
_entity_poly.pdbx_seq_one_letter_code
_entity_poly.pdbx_strand_id
1 'polypeptide(L)'
;MIGAQAARDEASAVAATVGRYASAAAGLADTSVGETFWVYSDDYFVLYRHDAGPVAFDTGIRLPLAPIVDAAVEQVRALFVETRPALGKARDAPRGLRDAVRDAAGRVSYGAGHRGQFVAAELEFRRRSGRDGVRFHGATKDTSGRVASWYDRISGAFAAAAGFVDAVVPRYRSASRYAWSLMDRAGRAAIGVRGDGTVDLIPSAATIARIGGGYLPVDAFAVYDVANVRPVAPGVLSALRQEPDGILLGVRQIAGYTVAVIEHRGKLRVLFFYGQSNAGSSGVGNALVVDPLYPHSCLAFAGLLEGYRDTPVDPAAFTGLEPLRDRATEPQYPATLTAFALEAQTRAATGQPTPGILSYTAWYGGQPLTSFVRGTVPWANLMVGAEKSVQVAALYGREVDCPAIVWEQGEHGPFVDHKAQLIALAEDVTGELQSVMGLSAAPKFVVVQTSEYDDAATADTVFQDQLDAARDRPDLIVMAGPSYQYPLSDQIHRSQIGRMMEGETIAAALRELEATGAFVPQWPVGIVLDGSTITVTFSRPVAMDDDWVAPVPAAGFVVRHDSGVTAITDVALAGSTVTLTLAAAPAGANPRLEYAVLNDAASLNGWSNGRGLIYSPTDIPSTYHALGHALPPTVRHYSLRFTAAL
;
A
#
# COMPACT_ATOMS: atom_id res chain seq x y z
N MET A 1 -5.96 11.31 8.28
CA MET A 1 -5.89 10.75 9.65
C MET A 1 -7.13 11.00 10.53
N ILE A 2 -8.07 11.89 10.19
CA ILE A 2 -9.24 12.20 11.03
C ILE A 2 -10.34 11.10 10.95
N GLY A 3 -10.51 10.44 9.79
CA GLY A 3 -11.55 9.42 9.60
C GLY A 3 -11.33 8.10 10.35
N ALA A 4 -10.07 7.65 10.48
CA ALA A 4 -9.75 6.42 11.22
C ALA A 4 -9.93 6.58 12.74
N GLN A 5 -9.79 7.79 13.26
CA GLN A 5 -10.07 8.08 14.67
C GLN A 5 -11.57 8.15 14.93
N ALA A 6 -12.34 8.82 14.06
CA ALA A 6 -13.79 8.88 14.19
C ALA A 6 -14.47 7.50 14.12
N ALA A 7 -14.02 6.62 13.21
CA ALA A 7 -14.53 5.25 13.12
C ALA A 7 -14.15 4.39 14.36
N ARG A 8 -12.99 4.65 14.98
CA ARG A 8 -12.58 4.00 16.24
C ARG A 8 -13.39 4.49 17.44
N ASP A 9 -13.68 5.78 17.49
CA ASP A 9 -14.44 6.41 18.57
C ASP A 9 -15.91 5.94 18.50
N GLU A 10 -16.48 5.80 17.30
CA GLU A 10 -17.83 5.27 17.08
C GLU A 10 -17.93 3.78 17.43
N ALA A 11 -16.97 2.95 17.01
CA ALA A 11 -16.91 1.53 17.39
C ALA A 11 -16.75 1.33 18.91
N SER A 12 -15.98 2.21 19.57
CA SER A 12 -15.80 2.19 21.03
C SER A 12 -17.06 2.63 21.78
N ALA A 13 -17.82 3.59 21.23
CA ALA A 13 -19.10 4.02 21.77
C ALA A 13 -20.18 2.93 21.66
N VAL A 14 -20.22 2.20 20.54
CA VAL A 14 -21.13 1.05 20.35
C VAL A 14 -20.75 -0.14 21.25
N ALA A 15 -19.45 -0.38 21.47
CA ALA A 15 -18.99 -1.42 22.39
C ALA A 15 -19.30 -1.13 23.88
N ALA A 16 -19.67 0.10 24.23
CA ALA A 16 -20.03 0.50 25.59
C ALA A 16 -21.51 0.27 25.93
N THR A 17 -22.39 0.13 24.93
CA THR A 17 -23.85 -0.03 25.13
C THR A 17 -24.34 -1.47 25.04
N VAL A 18 -23.51 -2.37 24.52
CA VAL A 18 -23.83 -3.80 24.33
C VAL A 18 -23.32 -4.62 25.53
N GLY A 19 -24.16 -5.50 26.07
CA GLY A 19 -23.84 -6.35 27.23
C GLY A 19 -22.59 -7.22 27.02
N ARG A 20 -21.80 -7.41 28.08
CA ARG A 20 -20.51 -8.14 28.07
C ARG A 20 -20.56 -9.33 29.01
N TYR A 21 -20.19 -10.50 28.52
CA TYR A 21 -20.37 -11.76 29.22
C TYR A 21 -19.11 -12.63 29.19
N ALA A 22 -18.93 -13.45 30.22
CA ALA A 22 -17.80 -14.38 30.32
C ALA A 22 -17.94 -15.62 29.42
N SER A 23 -19.13 -15.85 28.84
CA SER A 23 -19.40 -16.95 27.91
C SER A 23 -20.63 -16.64 27.05
N ALA A 24 -20.76 -17.32 25.91
CA ALA A 24 -21.95 -17.20 25.06
C ALA A 24 -23.24 -17.63 25.76
N ALA A 25 -23.15 -18.62 26.66
CA ALA A 25 -24.29 -19.07 27.47
C ALA A 25 -24.78 -17.98 28.44
N ALA A 26 -23.86 -17.21 29.05
CA ALA A 26 -24.22 -16.10 29.92
C ALA A 26 -24.86 -14.94 29.14
N GLY A 27 -24.40 -14.67 27.91
CA GLY A 27 -25.01 -13.67 27.05
C GLY A 27 -26.41 -14.06 26.56
N LEU A 28 -26.61 -15.32 26.16
CA LEU A 28 -27.94 -15.82 25.78
C LEU A 28 -28.96 -15.78 26.92
N ALA A 29 -28.51 -15.93 28.17
CA ALA A 29 -29.39 -15.88 29.33
C ALA A 29 -29.89 -14.45 29.66
N ASP A 30 -29.18 -13.42 29.21
CA ASP A 30 -29.39 -12.02 29.61
C ASP A 30 -29.80 -11.10 28.43
N THR A 31 -29.86 -11.65 27.21
CA THR A 31 -30.28 -10.94 26.00
C THR A 31 -31.51 -11.58 25.37
N SER A 32 -32.26 -10.80 24.60
CA SER A 32 -33.44 -11.26 23.84
C SER A 32 -33.08 -11.61 22.40
N VAL A 33 -33.90 -12.45 21.75
CA VAL A 33 -33.73 -12.79 20.32
C VAL A 33 -33.69 -11.50 19.48
N GLY A 34 -32.66 -11.38 18.64
CA GLY A 34 -32.39 -10.21 17.80
C GLY A 34 -31.36 -9.24 18.39
N GLU A 35 -31.04 -9.35 19.68
CA GLU A 35 -30.00 -8.54 20.33
C GLU A 35 -28.60 -9.10 20.06
N THR A 36 -27.59 -8.23 20.22
CA THR A 36 -26.18 -8.63 20.15
C THR A 36 -25.54 -8.51 21.52
N PHE A 37 -24.49 -9.29 21.77
CA PHE A 37 -23.71 -9.24 23.01
C PHE A 37 -22.26 -9.62 22.76
N TRP A 38 -21.36 -9.14 23.64
CA TRP A 38 -19.94 -9.45 23.58
C TRP A 38 -19.58 -10.58 24.53
N VAL A 39 -18.74 -11.51 24.07
CA VAL A 39 -18.15 -12.56 24.91
C VAL A 39 -16.64 -12.38 25.02
N TYR A 40 -16.12 -12.50 26.24
CA TYR A 40 -14.69 -12.41 26.53
C TYR A 40 -13.94 -13.66 26.04
N SER A 41 -12.82 -13.44 25.34
CA SER A 41 -11.78 -14.43 25.02
C SER A 41 -10.42 -13.90 25.50
N ASP A 42 -9.39 -14.75 25.49
CA ASP A 42 -8.06 -14.41 26.04
C ASP A 42 -7.42 -13.16 25.40
N ASP A 43 -7.68 -12.91 24.10
CA ASP A 43 -7.05 -11.82 23.34
C ASP A 43 -8.04 -10.80 22.73
N TYR A 44 -9.35 -11.07 22.75
CA TYR A 44 -10.37 -10.25 22.08
C TYR A 44 -11.78 -10.41 22.68
N PHE A 45 -12.65 -9.44 22.42
CA PHE A 45 -14.10 -9.62 22.51
C PHE A 45 -14.64 -10.15 21.18
N VAL A 46 -15.55 -11.12 21.25
CA VAL A 46 -16.31 -11.66 20.11
C VAL A 46 -17.74 -11.15 20.17
N LEU A 47 -18.25 -10.58 19.07
CA LEU A 47 -19.66 -10.18 18.98
C LEU A 47 -20.50 -11.39 18.58
N TYR A 48 -21.52 -11.68 19.37
CA TYR A 48 -22.55 -12.66 19.08
C TYR A 48 -23.90 -11.97 18.84
N ARG A 49 -24.76 -12.61 18.04
CA ARG A 49 -26.18 -12.28 17.92
C ARG A 49 -27.01 -13.41 18.53
N HIS A 50 -28.03 -13.07 19.32
CA HIS A 50 -28.99 -14.01 19.85
C HIS A 50 -30.02 -14.36 18.76
N ASP A 51 -29.88 -15.54 18.15
CA ASP A 51 -30.81 -16.04 17.13
C ASP A 51 -31.94 -16.86 17.78
N ALA A 52 -32.98 -17.25 17.03
CA ALA A 52 -34.14 -17.94 17.62
C ALA A 52 -33.75 -19.22 18.39
N GLY A 53 -34.08 -19.28 19.68
CA GLY A 53 -33.72 -20.39 20.57
C GLY A 53 -32.39 -20.16 21.32
N PRO A 54 -31.79 -21.18 21.95
CA PRO A 54 -30.56 -21.02 22.73
C PRO A 54 -29.31 -21.00 21.81
N VAL A 55 -29.35 -20.22 20.73
CA VAL A 55 -28.31 -20.20 19.70
C VAL A 55 -27.67 -18.82 19.64
N ALA A 56 -26.37 -18.77 19.94
CA ALA A 56 -25.53 -17.59 19.74
C ALA A 56 -24.82 -17.71 18.39
N PHE A 57 -25.07 -16.78 17.47
CA PHE A 57 -24.39 -16.71 16.18
C PHE A 57 -23.17 -15.78 16.29
N ASP A 58 -21.98 -16.33 16.06
CA ASP A 58 -20.73 -15.56 16.00
C ASP A 58 -20.72 -14.71 14.72
N THR A 59 -20.68 -13.39 14.85
CA THR A 59 -20.75 -12.49 13.67
C THR A 59 -19.43 -12.37 12.91
N GLY A 60 -18.35 -12.98 13.40
CA GLY A 60 -16.99 -12.83 12.86
C GLY A 60 -16.30 -11.52 13.27
N ILE A 61 -17.01 -10.62 13.97
CA ILE A 61 -16.44 -9.36 14.46
C ILE A 61 -15.62 -9.63 15.73
N ARG A 62 -14.41 -9.09 15.76
CA ARG A 62 -13.45 -9.21 16.87
C ARG A 62 -12.96 -7.83 17.27
N LEU A 63 -13.03 -7.51 18.55
CA LEU A 63 -12.46 -6.29 19.11
C LEU A 63 -11.23 -6.67 19.96
N PRO A 64 -10.01 -6.25 19.63
CA PRO A 64 -8.84 -6.52 20.46
C PRO A 64 -9.01 -5.90 21.85
N LEU A 65 -8.47 -6.53 22.90
CA LEU A 65 -8.60 -6.02 24.28
C LEU A 65 -7.77 -4.74 24.53
N ALA A 66 -6.77 -4.47 23.69
CA ALA A 66 -5.82 -3.37 23.86
C ALA A 66 -6.46 -1.94 23.91
N PRO A 67 -7.43 -1.57 23.06
CA PRO A 67 -7.99 -0.22 23.06
C PRO A 67 -8.91 0.09 24.26
N ILE A 68 -9.51 -0.92 24.89
CA ILE A 68 -10.42 -0.72 26.06
C ILE A 68 -9.62 -0.50 27.35
N VAL A 69 -8.41 -1.05 27.45
CA VAL A 69 -7.51 -0.81 28.59
C VAL A 69 -7.13 0.67 28.66
N ASP A 70 -6.87 1.32 27.51
CA ASP A 70 -6.51 2.73 27.45
C ASP A 70 -7.68 3.66 27.85
N ALA A 71 -8.91 3.34 27.43
CA ALA A 71 -10.11 4.10 27.82
C ALA A 71 -10.48 3.93 29.31
N ALA A 72 -10.28 2.72 29.88
CA ALA A 72 -10.47 2.47 31.30
C ALA A 72 -9.42 3.18 32.17
N VAL A 73 -8.17 3.29 31.68
CA VAL A 73 -7.09 4.04 32.35
C VAL A 73 -7.40 5.54 32.40
N GLU A 74 -7.99 6.11 31.34
CA GLU A 74 -8.40 7.53 31.32
C GLU A 74 -9.65 7.82 32.19
N GLN A 75 -10.66 6.93 32.23
CA GLN A 75 -11.80 7.10 33.16
C GLN A 75 -11.38 7.00 34.63
N VAL A 76 -10.41 6.13 34.96
CA VAL A 76 -9.85 6.05 36.30
C VAL A 76 -9.04 7.30 36.66
N ARG A 77 -8.36 7.94 35.69
CA ARG A 77 -7.69 9.24 35.91
C ARG A 77 -8.68 10.36 36.20
N ALA A 78 -9.79 10.43 35.47
CA ALA A 78 -10.80 11.48 35.62
C ALA A 78 -11.51 11.42 36.99
N LEU A 79 -11.80 10.22 37.52
CA LEU A 79 -12.43 10.05 38.83
C LEU A 79 -11.56 10.54 40.01
N PHE A 80 -10.23 10.58 39.84
CA PHE A 80 -9.29 10.92 40.91
C PHE A 80 -9.03 12.42 41.08
N VAL A 81 -9.47 13.27 40.13
CA VAL A 81 -9.22 14.72 40.18
C VAL A 81 -10.31 15.48 40.93
N GLU A 82 -11.56 14.99 40.97
CA GLU A 82 -12.71 15.80 41.41
C GLU A 82 -13.21 15.56 42.84
N THR A 83 -12.75 14.53 43.55
CA THR A 83 -13.22 14.23 44.93
C THR A 83 -12.13 14.44 45.99
N ARG A 84 -11.90 15.71 46.39
CA ARG A 84 -11.26 16.02 47.67
C ARG A 84 -12.12 16.93 48.55
N PRO A 85 -12.91 16.37 49.49
CA PRO A 85 -13.27 17.07 50.71
C PRO A 85 -12.32 16.68 51.85
N ALA A 86 -11.96 17.68 52.64
CA ALA A 86 -10.92 17.74 53.67
C ALA A 86 -10.96 16.63 54.74
N LEU A 87 -9.79 16.06 55.08
CA LEU A 87 -9.60 15.26 56.30
C LEU A 87 -8.29 15.64 57.01
N GLY A 88 -8.38 15.84 58.33
CA GLY A 88 -7.35 16.42 59.18
C GLY A 88 -6.13 15.54 59.44
N LYS A 89 -4.99 16.19 59.68
CA LYS A 89 -3.68 15.56 59.93
C LYS A 89 -3.69 14.76 61.24
N ALA A 90 -3.47 13.45 61.15
CA ALA A 90 -3.13 12.63 62.31
C ALA A 90 -1.68 12.87 62.75
N ARG A 91 -1.45 13.21 64.02
CA ARG A 91 -0.13 13.59 64.56
C ARG A 91 0.88 12.44 64.72
N ASP A 92 0.46 11.18 64.56
CA ASP A 92 1.29 9.99 64.86
C ASP A 92 1.54 9.05 63.66
N ALA A 93 1.69 9.60 62.45
CA ALA A 93 2.14 8.81 61.30
C ALA A 93 3.68 8.59 61.33
N PRO A 94 4.20 7.38 61.06
CA PRO A 94 5.63 7.12 60.93
C PRO A 94 6.27 8.03 59.88
N ARG A 95 7.47 8.58 60.15
CA ARG A 95 8.18 9.46 59.21
C ARG A 95 8.36 8.77 57.85
N GLY A 96 7.61 9.21 56.84
CA GLY A 96 7.69 8.73 55.46
C GLY A 96 6.34 8.58 54.73
N LEU A 97 5.22 8.61 55.44
CA LEU A 97 3.86 8.53 54.87
C LEU A 97 3.07 9.74 55.34
N ARG A 98 2.64 10.62 54.42
CA ARG A 98 1.97 11.87 54.79
C ARG A 98 0.44 11.75 54.95
N ASP A 99 -0.20 10.76 54.32
CA ASP A 99 -1.65 10.60 54.37
C ASP A 99 -2.00 9.12 54.49
N ALA A 100 -2.43 8.70 55.69
CA ALA A 100 -2.88 7.33 55.96
C ALA A 100 -4.33 7.36 56.46
N VAL A 101 -5.27 6.79 55.71
CA VAL A 101 -6.66 6.64 56.15
C VAL A 101 -6.79 5.34 56.93
N ARG A 102 -7.34 5.42 58.14
CA ARG A 102 -7.62 4.26 58.99
C ARG A 102 -9.11 3.96 59.08
N ASP A 103 -9.47 2.68 59.11
CA ASP A 103 -10.83 2.27 59.46
C ASP A 103 -11.06 2.29 60.99
N ALA A 104 -12.31 2.05 61.41
CA ALA A 104 -12.73 2.04 62.82
C ALA A 104 -12.03 0.97 63.67
N ALA A 105 -11.34 0.00 63.06
CA ALA A 105 -10.54 -1.03 63.72
C ALA A 105 -9.04 -0.70 63.75
N GLY A 106 -8.63 0.47 63.23
CA GLY A 106 -7.25 0.96 63.23
C GLY A 106 -6.38 0.50 62.05
N ARG A 107 -6.97 -0.16 61.03
CA ARG A 107 -6.27 -0.68 59.84
C ARG A 107 -6.07 0.42 58.80
N VAL A 108 -4.91 0.47 58.14
CA VAL A 108 -4.54 1.52 57.17
C VAL A 108 -4.84 1.02 55.75
N SER A 109 -5.66 1.75 54.98
CA SER A 109 -6.10 1.31 53.65
C SER A 109 -5.30 1.93 52.50
N TYR A 110 -4.71 3.12 52.69
CA TYR A 110 -3.94 3.81 51.66
C TYR A 110 -2.79 4.63 52.25
N GLY A 111 -1.67 4.70 51.54
CA GLY A 111 -0.52 5.50 51.92
C GLY A 111 0.29 5.97 50.70
N ALA A 112 0.37 7.28 50.48
CA ALA A 112 1.18 7.86 49.39
C ALA A 112 2.65 8.01 49.82
N GLY A 113 3.56 7.35 49.08
CA GLY A 113 5.00 7.51 49.23
C GLY A 113 5.53 8.81 48.59
N HIS A 114 6.74 9.22 48.99
CA HIS A 114 7.38 10.51 48.66
C HIS A 114 7.64 10.78 47.16
N ARG A 115 7.20 9.90 46.24
CA ARG A 115 7.33 10.01 44.78
C ARG A 115 6.05 9.65 44.01
N GLY A 116 4.87 9.78 44.62
CA GLY A 116 3.60 9.70 43.89
C GLY A 116 3.19 8.32 43.37
N GLN A 117 3.76 7.24 43.90
CA GLN A 117 3.32 5.88 43.57
C GLN A 117 2.30 5.38 44.60
N PHE A 118 1.14 4.94 44.09
CA PHE A 118 0.07 4.32 44.87
C PHE A 118 0.37 2.83 45.06
N VAL A 119 0.25 2.35 46.30
CA VAL A 119 0.31 0.92 46.62
C VAL A 119 -1.02 0.56 47.28
N ALA A 120 -1.83 -0.25 46.61
CA ALA A 120 -2.99 -0.90 47.21
C ALA A 120 -2.53 -2.29 47.66
N ALA A 121 -2.24 -2.45 48.96
CA ALA A 121 -2.06 -3.75 49.57
C ALA A 121 -2.39 -3.68 51.06
N GLU A 122 -3.23 -4.60 51.53
CA GLU A 122 -3.35 -4.89 52.96
C GLU A 122 -1.98 -5.33 53.49
N LEU A 123 -1.38 -4.53 54.37
CA LEU A 123 -0.10 -4.83 55.00
C LEU A 123 -0.31 -4.97 56.51
N GLU A 124 -0.24 -6.20 57.02
CA GLU A 124 -0.17 -6.47 58.46
C GLU A 124 1.28 -6.30 58.94
N PHE A 125 1.59 -5.19 59.62
CA PHE A 125 2.92 -4.96 60.18
C PHE A 125 3.03 -5.55 61.59
N ARG A 126 3.83 -6.61 61.77
CA ARG A 126 4.26 -7.06 63.11
C ARG A 126 5.70 -6.65 63.39
N ARG A 127 5.89 -5.94 64.51
CA ARG A 127 7.19 -5.48 65.01
C ARG A 127 7.92 -6.65 65.67
N ARG A 128 9.09 -7.04 65.15
CA ARG A 128 10.03 -7.94 65.85
C ARG A 128 11.30 -7.17 66.15
N SER A 129 11.57 -6.92 67.43
CA SER A 129 12.80 -6.27 67.90
C SER A 129 13.92 -7.30 68.04
N GLY A 130 14.97 -7.16 67.25
CA GLY A 130 16.23 -7.90 67.37
C GLY A 130 17.34 -7.10 66.68
N ARG A 131 18.50 -6.99 67.33
CA ARG A 131 19.62 -6.08 67.00
C ARG A 131 20.21 -6.35 65.61
N ASP A 132 19.82 -5.51 64.65
CA ASP A 132 20.67 -4.90 63.61
C ASP A 132 19.76 -3.98 62.80
N GLY A 133 20.27 -2.82 62.37
CA GLY A 133 19.51 -1.68 61.82
C GLY A 133 18.27 -2.06 60.98
N VAL A 134 17.15 -1.41 61.29
CA VAL A 134 15.81 -1.65 60.74
C VAL A 134 15.83 -1.72 59.20
N ARG A 135 15.63 -2.91 58.63
CA ARG A 135 15.32 -3.11 57.21
C ARG A 135 13.90 -3.65 57.10
N PHE A 136 13.00 -2.87 56.51
CA PHE A 136 11.63 -3.33 56.22
C PHE A 136 11.64 -4.13 54.92
N HIS A 137 11.15 -5.37 54.97
CA HIS A 137 10.82 -6.19 53.79
C HIS A 137 9.30 -6.30 53.75
N GLY A 138 8.68 -5.75 52.71
CA GLY A 138 7.25 -5.93 52.45
C GLY A 138 7.06 -7.19 51.60
N ALA A 139 6.40 -8.20 52.17
CA ALA A 139 5.98 -9.39 51.46
C ALA A 139 4.48 -9.58 51.74
N THR A 140 3.66 -9.66 50.69
CA THR A 140 2.28 -10.12 50.85
C THR A 140 2.29 -11.65 50.85
N LYS A 141 1.44 -12.25 51.67
CA LYS A 141 1.27 -13.70 51.70
C LYS A 141 -0.13 -14.05 51.21
N ASP A 142 -0.24 -15.15 50.47
CA ASP A 142 -1.55 -15.72 50.18
C ASP A 142 -2.20 -16.34 51.43
N THR A 143 -3.44 -16.79 51.30
CA THR A 143 -4.22 -17.42 52.38
C THR A 143 -3.58 -18.71 52.93
N SER A 144 -2.59 -19.28 52.22
CA SER A 144 -1.81 -20.45 52.67
C SER A 144 -0.53 -20.07 53.41
N GLY A 145 -0.21 -18.78 53.51
CA GLY A 145 0.98 -18.26 54.20
C GLY A 145 2.25 -18.19 53.34
N ARG A 146 2.15 -18.42 52.02
CA ARG A 146 3.25 -18.33 51.05
C ARG A 146 3.39 -16.91 50.51
N VAL A 147 4.62 -16.47 50.19
CA VAL A 147 4.87 -15.11 49.69
C VAL A 147 4.36 -14.98 48.25
N ALA A 148 3.38 -14.10 48.03
CA ALA A 148 2.72 -13.88 46.74
C ALA A 148 3.38 -12.76 45.93
N SER A 149 3.88 -11.71 46.59
CA SER A 149 4.71 -10.69 45.96
C SER A 149 5.68 -10.05 46.97
N TRP A 150 6.76 -9.48 46.45
CA TRP A 150 7.73 -8.74 47.24
C TRP A 150 8.33 -7.56 46.46
N TYR A 151 8.81 -6.57 47.21
CA TYR A 151 9.38 -5.33 46.69
C TYR A 151 10.75 -5.05 47.31
N ASP A 152 11.74 -4.76 46.46
CA ASP A 152 13.06 -4.31 46.89
C ASP A 152 13.22 -2.79 46.69
N ARG A 153 13.46 -2.09 47.79
CA ARG A 153 13.61 -0.63 47.80
C ARG A 153 14.94 -0.14 47.23
N ILE A 154 15.98 -1.00 47.14
CA ILE A 154 17.30 -0.61 46.62
C ILE A 154 17.32 -0.67 45.10
N SER A 155 16.75 -1.74 44.52
CA SER A 155 16.71 -1.94 43.06
C SER A 155 15.44 -1.38 42.41
N GLY A 156 14.39 -1.09 43.18
CA GLY A 156 13.07 -0.74 42.65
C GLY A 156 12.32 -1.91 42.02
N ALA A 157 12.85 -3.13 42.15
CA ALA A 157 12.29 -4.33 41.54
C ALA A 157 11.00 -4.78 42.25
N PHE A 158 10.01 -5.12 41.44
CA PHE A 158 8.75 -5.72 41.86
C PHE A 158 8.64 -7.10 41.22
N ALA A 159 8.31 -8.12 42.01
CA ALA A 159 8.04 -9.47 41.52
C ALA A 159 6.73 -10.00 42.10
N ALA A 160 5.81 -10.41 41.22
CA ALA A 160 4.60 -11.14 41.56
C ALA A 160 4.73 -12.58 41.05
N ALA A 161 4.44 -13.55 41.92
CA ALA A 161 4.45 -14.96 41.54
C ALA A 161 3.19 -15.26 40.71
N ALA A 162 3.28 -15.20 39.38
CA ALA A 162 2.32 -15.88 38.53
C ALA A 162 2.61 -17.39 38.61
N GLY A 163 1.61 -18.15 39.06
CA GLY A 163 1.76 -19.52 39.52
C GLY A 163 2.41 -20.47 38.50
N PHE A 164 3.67 -20.82 38.75
CA PHE A 164 4.25 -22.10 38.35
C PHE A 164 5.24 -22.56 39.43
N VAL A 165 4.83 -23.63 40.14
CA VAL A 165 5.60 -24.64 40.87
C VAL A 165 6.59 -24.20 41.97
N ASP A 166 6.38 -24.76 43.16
CA ASP A 166 7.19 -24.67 44.38
C ASP A 166 8.71 -24.49 44.15
N ALA A 167 9.21 -23.29 44.46
CA ALA A 167 10.64 -22.98 44.50
C ALA A 167 11.10 -22.76 45.94
N VAL A 168 11.79 -23.75 46.50
CA VAL A 168 12.72 -23.55 47.60
C VAL A 168 13.87 -22.69 47.08
N VAL A 169 14.19 -21.59 47.77
CA VAL A 169 15.25 -20.64 47.40
C VAL A 169 16.61 -21.16 47.88
N PRO A 170 17.60 -21.45 47.00
CA PRO A 170 19.00 -21.36 47.38
C PRO A 170 19.50 -19.95 47.04
N ARG A 171 20.18 -19.34 48.01
CA ARG A 171 20.93 -18.10 47.82
C ARG A 171 21.97 -18.27 46.72
N TYR A 172 21.94 -17.45 45.67
CA TYR A 172 23.12 -17.19 44.84
C TYR A 172 23.36 -15.69 44.70
N ARG A 173 24.51 -15.26 45.22
CA ARG A 173 25.17 -14.00 44.90
C ARG A 173 25.86 -14.14 43.54
N SER A 174 25.90 -13.01 42.83
CA SER A 174 26.75 -12.64 41.68
C SER A 174 26.60 -13.43 40.37
N ALA A 175 26.08 -12.75 39.32
CA ALA A 175 26.68 -12.64 37.96
C ALA A 175 25.69 -12.40 36.79
N SER A 176 24.54 -11.72 36.94
CA SER A 176 23.72 -11.44 35.75
C SER A 176 24.23 -10.19 35.00
N ARG A 177 24.80 -10.38 33.80
CA ARG A 177 25.16 -9.32 32.82
C ARG A 177 23.94 -8.55 32.26
N TYR A 178 22.74 -8.86 32.74
CA TYR A 178 21.47 -8.43 32.17
C TYR A 178 20.66 -7.60 33.16
N ALA A 179 20.06 -6.52 32.66
CA ALA A 179 19.07 -5.71 33.35
C ALA A 179 17.73 -6.46 33.46
N TRP A 180 17.42 -7.32 32.49
CA TRP A 180 16.28 -8.23 32.50
C TRP A 180 16.64 -9.53 31.77
N SER A 181 16.17 -10.70 32.23
CA SER A 181 16.38 -11.94 31.48
C SER A 181 15.34 -13.01 31.79
N LEU A 182 15.05 -13.85 30.79
CA LEU A 182 14.36 -15.12 30.94
C LEU A 182 15.39 -16.23 31.19
N MET A 183 15.33 -16.92 32.33
CA MET A 183 16.31 -17.93 32.73
C MET A 183 15.74 -19.35 32.75
N ASP A 184 16.58 -20.35 32.50
CA ASP A 184 16.24 -21.76 32.71
C ASP A 184 16.37 -22.19 34.18
N ARG A 185 15.99 -23.44 34.48
CA ARG A 185 16.05 -24.03 35.84
C ARG A 185 17.47 -24.09 36.43
N ALA A 186 18.50 -24.02 35.59
CA ALA A 186 19.89 -23.98 36.01
C ALA A 186 20.42 -22.55 36.22
N GLY A 187 19.57 -21.52 36.05
CA GLY A 187 19.92 -20.12 36.21
C GLY A 187 20.63 -19.52 34.99
N ARG A 188 20.56 -20.17 33.81
CA ARG A 188 21.17 -19.65 32.58
C ARG A 188 20.15 -18.79 31.83
N ALA A 189 20.53 -17.58 31.44
CA ALA A 189 19.68 -16.72 30.63
C ALA A 189 19.50 -17.30 29.22
N ALA A 190 18.26 -17.46 28.76
CA ALA A 190 17.90 -17.82 27.39
C ALA A 190 17.68 -16.57 26.52
N ILE A 191 17.14 -15.50 27.13
CA ILE A 191 17.02 -14.16 26.54
C ILE A 191 17.42 -13.18 27.63
N GLY A 192 18.31 -12.23 27.33
CA GLY A 192 18.74 -11.21 28.28
C GLY A 192 18.86 -9.85 27.63
N VAL A 193 18.30 -8.82 28.27
CA VAL A 193 18.47 -7.41 27.89
C VAL A 193 19.55 -6.82 28.79
N ARG A 194 20.62 -6.30 28.21
CA ARG A 194 21.72 -5.63 28.92
C ARG A 194 21.31 -4.21 29.34
N GLY A 195 22.11 -3.60 30.22
CA GLY A 195 21.86 -2.23 30.69
C GLY A 195 21.93 -1.14 29.62
N ASP A 196 22.49 -1.45 28.44
CA ASP A 196 22.56 -0.57 27.27
C ASP A 196 21.45 -0.83 26.23
N GLY A 197 20.52 -1.75 26.53
CA GLY A 197 19.42 -2.12 25.62
C GLY A 197 19.74 -3.27 24.66
N THR A 198 20.98 -3.76 24.61
CA THR A 198 21.35 -4.91 23.78
C THR A 198 20.61 -6.17 24.22
N VAL A 199 19.99 -6.88 23.27
CA VAL A 199 19.30 -8.15 23.53
C VAL A 199 20.21 -9.31 23.14
N ASP A 200 20.64 -10.10 24.12
CA ASP A 200 21.33 -11.38 23.89
C ASP A 200 20.31 -12.52 23.89
N LEU A 201 20.31 -13.31 22.82
CA LEU A 201 19.64 -14.61 22.79
C LEU A 201 20.71 -15.69 23.01
N ILE A 202 20.56 -16.51 24.05
CA ILE A 202 21.48 -17.63 24.35
C ILE A 202 20.68 -18.95 24.33
N PRO A 203 20.23 -19.40 23.16
CA PRO A 203 19.50 -20.65 23.05
C PRO A 203 20.43 -21.85 23.31
N SER A 204 19.91 -22.89 23.97
CA SER A 204 20.63 -24.17 24.09
C SER A 204 20.83 -24.80 22.70
N ALA A 205 21.82 -25.67 22.51
CA ALA A 205 22.01 -26.36 21.23
C ALA A 205 20.75 -27.14 20.77
N ALA A 206 19.99 -27.70 21.70
CA ALA A 206 18.71 -28.36 21.42
C ALA A 206 17.60 -27.35 21.06
N THR A 207 17.63 -26.16 21.64
CA THR A 207 16.73 -25.04 21.33
C THR A 207 17.07 -24.44 19.96
N ILE A 208 18.35 -24.27 19.63
CA ILE A 208 18.84 -23.91 18.29
C ILE A 208 18.33 -24.90 17.25
N ALA A 209 18.46 -26.21 17.53
CA ALA A 209 17.97 -27.27 16.66
C ALA A 209 16.42 -27.30 16.54
N ARG A 210 15.69 -26.96 17.60
CA ARG A 210 14.21 -26.93 17.62
C ARG A 210 13.59 -25.65 17.07
N ILE A 211 14.24 -24.51 17.24
CA ILE A 211 13.83 -23.22 16.65
C ILE A 211 14.12 -23.22 15.14
N GLY A 212 14.85 -24.21 14.62
CA GLY A 212 15.37 -24.18 13.25
C GLY A 212 16.43 -23.09 13.07
N GLY A 213 16.93 -22.53 14.18
CA GLY A 213 17.91 -21.46 14.23
C GLY A 213 19.31 -21.96 13.93
N GLY A 214 19.48 -22.79 12.89
CA GLY A 214 20.74 -22.75 12.19
C GLY A 214 20.87 -21.34 11.63
N TYR A 215 21.75 -20.52 12.20
CA TYR A 215 22.54 -19.64 11.36
C TYR A 215 23.28 -20.60 10.44
N LEU A 216 22.63 -20.99 9.35
CA LEU A 216 23.35 -21.51 8.22
C LEU A 216 23.98 -20.26 7.62
N PRO A 217 25.30 -20.06 7.68
CA PRO A 217 25.95 -19.27 6.66
C PRO A 217 25.84 -20.12 5.40
N VAL A 218 24.67 -20.11 4.76
CA VAL A 218 24.60 -20.63 3.41
C VAL A 218 25.17 -19.50 2.58
N ASP A 219 26.11 -19.81 1.69
CA ASP A 219 26.52 -18.87 0.64
C ASP A 219 25.29 -18.41 -0.19
N ALA A 220 24.20 -19.18 -0.15
CA ALA A 220 22.87 -18.77 -0.59
C ALA A 220 22.29 -17.69 0.34
N PHE A 221 21.87 -16.57 -0.24
CA PHE A 221 21.61 -15.27 0.39
C PHE A 221 22.84 -14.47 0.85
N ALA A 222 24.08 -14.81 0.47
CA ALA A 222 25.26 -14.02 0.85
C ALA A 222 25.20 -12.52 0.45
N VAL A 223 24.31 -12.16 -0.48
CA VAL A 223 24.09 -10.78 -0.95
C VAL A 223 23.00 -10.06 -0.14
N TYR A 224 22.25 -10.77 0.71
CA TYR A 224 21.06 -10.24 1.38
C TYR A 224 21.12 -10.43 2.90
N ASP A 225 20.83 -9.37 3.65
CA ASP A 225 20.54 -9.47 5.08
C ASP A 225 19.20 -10.19 5.27
N VAL A 226 19.27 -11.43 5.76
CA VAL A 226 18.11 -12.30 6.01
C VAL A 226 18.21 -12.99 7.37
N ALA A 227 17.06 -13.38 7.91
CA ALA A 227 16.91 -14.17 9.13
C ALA A 227 16.08 -15.43 8.86
N ASN A 228 16.12 -16.40 9.77
CA ASN A 228 15.28 -17.61 9.71
C ASN A 228 15.38 -18.37 8.36
N VAL A 229 16.61 -18.56 7.86
CA VAL A 229 16.89 -19.31 6.64
C VAL A 229 16.57 -20.78 6.87
N ARG A 230 15.69 -21.35 6.04
CA ARG A 230 15.23 -22.73 6.14
C ARG A 230 15.10 -23.38 4.76
N PRO A 231 15.48 -24.65 4.60
CA PRO A 231 15.12 -25.39 3.40
C PRO A 231 13.61 -25.66 3.38
N VAL A 232 12.97 -25.45 2.23
CA VAL A 232 11.53 -25.73 2.02
C VAL A 232 11.30 -26.83 0.98
N ALA A 233 12.27 -27.04 0.09
CA ALA A 233 12.33 -28.15 -0.85
C ALA A 233 13.80 -28.42 -1.23
N PRO A 234 14.14 -29.56 -1.86
CA PRO A 234 15.49 -29.78 -2.39
C PRO A 234 15.93 -28.63 -3.29
N GLY A 235 17.03 -27.96 -2.91
CA GLY A 235 17.54 -26.80 -3.66
C GLY A 235 16.71 -25.52 -3.52
N VAL A 236 15.78 -25.42 -2.57
CA VAL A 236 14.99 -24.20 -2.35
C VAL A 236 15.08 -23.78 -0.88
N LEU A 237 15.50 -22.54 -0.66
CA LEU A 237 15.58 -21.93 0.67
C LEU A 237 14.54 -20.82 0.79
N SER A 238 13.92 -20.71 1.96
CA SER A 238 13.14 -19.56 2.36
C SER A 238 13.82 -18.84 3.53
N ALA A 239 13.68 -17.52 3.59
CA ALA A 239 14.15 -16.69 4.69
C ALA A 239 13.17 -15.57 4.99
N LEU A 240 13.39 -14.85 6.08
CA LEU A 240 12.71 -13.61 6.42
C LEU A 240 13.65 -12.45 6.15
N ARG A 241 13.11 -11.36 5.61
CA ARG A 241 13.84 -10.13 5.32
C ARG A 241 13.02 -8.93 5.74
N GLN A 242 13.67 -7.96 6.36
CA GLN A 242 13.08 -6.65 6.59
C GLN A 242 13.57 -5.68 5.52
N GLU A 243 12.64 -5.06 4.79
CA GLU A 243 12.95 -4.04 3.79
C GLU A 243 13.22 -2.68 4.45
N PRO A 244 13.85 -1.72 3.73
CA PRO A 244 14.15 -0.38 4.26
C PRO A 244 12.92 0.40 4.75
N ASP A 245 11.73 0.11 4.21
CA ASP A 245 10.46 0.68 4.64
C ASP A 245 9.87 0.01 5.90
N GLY A 246 10.61 -0.94 6.49
CA GLY A 246 10.25 -1.65 7.72
C GLY A 246 9.36 -2.88 7.50
N ILE A 247 8.91 -3.15 6.27
CA ILE A 247 8.06 -4.31 5.96
C ILE A 247 8.88 -5.59 6.10
N LEU A 248 8.37 -6.53 6.89
CA LEU A 248 8.91 -7.88 6.99
C LEU A 248 8.27 -8.77 5.93
N LEU A 249 9.08 -9.34 5.05
CA LEU A 249 8.62 -10.26 4.00
C LEU A 249 9.36 -11.60 4.07
N GLY A 250 8.67 -12.65 3.65
CA GLY A 250 9.34 -13.90 3.30
C GLY A 250 10.03 -13.75 1.95
N VAL A 251 11.22 -14.30 1.80
CA VAL A 251 11.89 -14.45 0.51
C VAL A 251 12.22 -15.91 0.26
N ARG A 252 12.28 -16.28 -1.02
CA ARG A 252 12.64 -17.61 -1.51
C ARG A 252 13.77 -17.50 -2.53
N GLN A 253 14.79 -18.32 -2.38
CA GLN A 253 15.90 -18.45 -3.33
C GLN A 253 16.04 -19.91 -3.76
N ILE A 254 16.27 -20.12 -5.05
CA ILE A 254 16.47 -21.44 -5.65
C ILE A 254 17.96 -21.64 -5.92
N ALA A 255 18.48 -22.84 -5.68
CA ALA A 255 19.86 -23.21 -5.96
C ALA A 255 20.19 -23.01 -7.45
N GLY A 256 21.35 -22.42 -7.72
CA GLY A 256 21.75 -22.03 -9.07
C GLY A 256 21.30 -20.62 -9.49
N TYR A 257 20.40 -19.99 -8.72
CA TYR A 257 19.97 -18.60 -8.93
C TYR A 257 20.45 -17.69 -7.81
N THR A 258 20.90 -16.49 -8.15
CA THR A 258 21.37 -15.50 -7.18
C THR A 258 20.25 -14.63 -6.63
N VAL A 259 19.11 -14.56 -7.33
CA VAL A 259 17.96 -13.75 -6.92
C VAL A 259 17.16 -14.41 -5.80
N ALA A 260 16.74 -13.59 -4.84
CA ALA A 260 15.72 -13.94 -3.86
C ALA A 260 14.40 -13.28 -4.28
N VAL A 261 13.33 -14.06 -4.38
CA VAL A 261 12.00 -13.59 -4.81
C VAL A 261 11.06 -13.61 -3.61
N ILE A 262 10.14 -12.66 -3.52
CA ILE A 262 9.14 -12.62 -2.44
C ILE A 262 8.36 -13.95 -2.33
N GLU A 263 8.33 -14.49 -1.12
CA GLU A 263 7.52 -15.64 -0.75
C GLU A 263 6.09 -15.17 -0.45
N HIS A 264 5.21 -15.31 -1.44
CA HIS A 264 3.82 -14.89 -1.34
C HIS A 264 2.87 -16.02 -1.79
N ARG A 265 1.64 -16.04 -1.23
CA ARG A 265 0.62 -17.07 -1.54
C ARG A 265 -0.15 -16.80 -2.84
N GLY A 266 -0.28 -15.53 -3.21
CA GLY A 266 -0.92 -15.10 -4.46
C GLY A 266 -0.13 -15.49 -5.71
N LYS A 267 -0.69 -15.21 -6.88
CA LYS A 267 -0.02 -15.41 -8.17
C LYS A 267 1.06 -14.35 -8.41
N LEU A 268 2.10 -14.65 -9.17
CA LEU A 268 3.09 -13.66 -9.57
C LEU A 268 2.47 -12.79 -10.68
N ARG A 269 2.40 -11.49 -10.45
CA ARG A 269 1.78 -10.57 -11.41
C ARG A 269 2.71 -10.32 -12.58
N VAL A 270 2.20 -10.42 -13.79
CA VAL A 270 2.94 -10.08 -14.99
C VAL A 270 2.38 -8.77 -15.54
N LEU A 271 3.26 -7.78 -15.67
CA LEU A 271 2.96 -6.47 -16.22
C LEU A 271 3.63 -6.33 -17.57
N PHE A 272 2.81 -6.40 -18.62
CA PHE A 272 3.27 -6.20 -19.99
C PHE A 272 3.10 -4.75 -20.43
N PHE A 273 4.10 -4.25 -21.13
CA PHE A 273 3.99 -3.06 -21.97
C PHE A 273 4.14 -3.47 -23.43
N TYR A 274 3.28 -2.90 -24.27
CA TYR A 274 3.21 -3.19 -25.70
C TYR A 274 2.99 -1.92 -26.51
N GLY A 275 3.63 -1.79 -27.67
CA GLY A 275 3.43 -0.66 -28.55
C GLY A 275 4.71 -0.05 -29.08
N GLN A 276 4.72 1.25 -29.35
CA GLN A 276 5.81 1.89 -30.06
C GLN A 276 6.86 2.54 -29.13
N SER A 277 7.50 3.63 -29.58
CA SER A 277 8.66 4.23 -28.93
C SER A 277 8.42 4.68 -27.50
N ASN A 278 7.20 5.17 -27.22
CA ASN A 278 6.77 5.60 -25.90
C ASN A 278 6.51 4.44 -24.93
N ALA A 279 6.18 3.24 -25.42
CA ALA A 279 6.06 2.03 -24.59
C ALA A 279 7.42 1.51 -24.08
N GLY A 280 8.51 1.84 -24.80
CA GLY A 280 9.87 1.38 -24.51
C GLY A 280 10.83 2.50 -24.09
N SER A 281 12.11 2.33 -24.42
CA SER A 281 13.20 3.21 -23.97
C SER A 281 13.64 4.26 -25.01
N SER A 282 12.73 4.78 -25.84
CA SER A 282 13.09 5.84 -26.82
C SER A 282 13.29 7.22 -26.17
N GLY A 283 13.54 8.27 -26.94
CA GLY A 283 13.74 9.63 -26.41
C GLY A 283 15.17 9.92 -25.96
N VAL A 284 15.36 11.03 -25.25
CA VAL A 284 16.69 11.55 -24.88
C VAL A 284 16.91 11.51 -23.37
N GLY A 285 18.12 11.11 -22.97
CA GLY A 285 18.59 11.14 -21.57
C GLY A 285 18.69 9.75 -20.93
N ASN A 286 19.37 9.68 -19.80
CA ASN A 286 19.62 8.44 -19.07
C ASN A 286 18.57 8.21 -17.99
N ALA A 287 18.29 6.94 -17.66
CA ALA A 287 17.46 6.56 -16.52
C ALA A 287 17.92 7.27 -15.24
N LEU A 288 16.97 7.86 -14.51
CA LEU A 288 17.23 8.52 -13.23
C LEU A 288 17.09 7.55 -12.05
N VAL A 289 16.27 6.51 -12.23
CA VAL A 289 16.11 5.41 -11.28
C VAL A 289 16.72 4.15 -11.89
N VAL A 290 17.94 3.84 -11.50
CA VAL A 290 18.72 2.69 -12.01
C VAL A 290 18.87 1.57 -11.00
N ASP A 291 18.67 1.87 -9.72
CA ASP A 291 18.73 0.88 -8.66
C ASP A 291 17.38 0.17 -8.52
N PRO A 292 17.39 -1.15 -8.24
CA PRO A 292 16.17 -1.89 -7.99
C PRO A 292 15.54 -1.41 -6.67
N LEU A 293 14.43 -0.66 -6.75
CA LEU A 293 13.76 -0.10 -5.57
C LEU A 293 13.13 -1.18 -4.67
N TYR A 294 12.63 -2.25 -5.30
CA TYR A 294 11.97 -3.37 -4.62
C TYR A 294 12.55 -4.70 -5.11
N PRO A 295 13.80 -5.04 -4.77
CA PRO A 295 14.57 -6.08 -5.45
C PRO A 295 14.00 -7.50 -5.34
N HIS A 296 13.05 -7.72 -4.45
CA HIS A 296 12.40 -9.01 -4.22
C HIS A 296 10.96 -9.08 -4.74
N SER A 297 10.33 -7.93 -4.96
CA SER A 297 8.94 -7.83 -5.42
C SER A 297 8.83 -7.31 -6.85
N CYS A 298 9.70 -6.44 -7.33
CA CYS A 298 9.72 -5.99 -8.71
C CYS A 298 10.84 -6.71 -9.45
N LEU A 299 10.48 -7.50 -10.45
CA LEU A 299 11.32 -8.49 -11.10
C LEU A 299 11.32 -8.29 -12.62
N ALA A 300 12.41 -8.69 -13.25
CA ALA A 300 12.55 -8.85 -14.69
C ALA A 300 13.01 -10.29 -15.01
N PHE A 301 12.98 -10.66 -16.28
CA PHE A 301 13.74 -11.82 -16.73
C PHE A 301 15.24 -11.51 -16.67
N ALA A 302 16.03 -12.48 -16.21
CA ALA A 302 17.47 -12.31 -16.06
C ALA A 302 18.12 -11.89 -17.39
N GLY A 303 18.67 -10.67 -17.45
CA GLY A 303 19.37 -10.13 -18.61
C GLY A 303 18.48 -9.68 -19.78
N LEU A 304 17.15 -9.71 -19.62
CA LEU A 304 16.21 -9.42 -20.70
C LEU A 304 15.00 -8.62 -20.22
N LEU A 305 15.01 -7.32 -20.51
CA LEU A 305 13.90 -6.40 -20.18
C LEU A 305 12.82 -6.37 -21.27
N GLU A 306 13.18 -6.73 -22.50
CA GLU A 306 12.38 -6.43 -23.67
C GLU A 306 12.48 -7.42 -24.82
N GLY A 307 11.46 -7.41 -25.68
CA GLY A 307 11.53 -7.84 -27.06
C GLY A 307 11.44 -6.64 -27.98
N TYR A 308 12.46 -6.43 -28.81
CA TYR A 308 12.64 -5.18 -29.56
C TYR A 308 12.55 -5.37 -31.09
N ARG A 309 11.75 -4.52 -31.72
CA ARG A 309 11.56 -4.44 -33.19
C ARG A 309 11.09 -5.75 -33.82
N ASP A 310 11.62 -6.01 -35.00
CA ASP A 310 11.47 -7.18 -35.84
C ASP A 310 12.53 -8.26 -35.58
N THR A 311 13.24 -8.17 -34.45
CA THR A 311 14.18 -9.21 -34.02
C THR A 311 13.44 -10.20 -33.09
N PRO A 312 13.28 -11.47 -33.48
CA PRO A 312 12.68 -12.47 -32.60
C PRO A 312 13.53 -12.66 -31.35
N VAL A 313 12.90 -12.63 -30.19
CA VAL A 313 13.56 -12.96 -28.92
C VAL A 313 13.83 -14.46 -28.88
N ASP A 314 15.04 -14.85 -28.50
CA ASP A 314 15.40 -16.25 -28.26
C ASP A 314 14.71 -16.77 -26.98
N PRO A 315 13.81 -17.76 -27.06
CA PRO A 315 13.18 -18.34 -25.87
C PRO A 315 14.18 -18.93 -24.85
N ALA A 316 15.41 -19.25 -25.26
CA ALA A 316 16.46 -19.73 -24.36
C ALA A 316 17.09 -18.60 -23.51
N ALA A 317 16.90 -17.32 -23.87
CA ALA A 317 17.42 -16.18 -23.11
C ALA A 317 16.70 -15.99 -21.76
N PHE A 318 15.48 -16.52 -21.61
CA PHE A 318 14.67 -16.45 -20.40
C PHE A 318 15.13 -17.49 -19.37
N THR A 319 16.31 -17.24 -18.79
CA THR A 319 16.98 -18.22 -17.92
C THR A 319 16.49 -18.19 -16.47
N GLY A 320 15.88 -17.10 -16.02
CA GLY A 320 15.41 -16.94 -14.65
C GLY A 320 14.88 -15.53 -14.38
N LEU A 321 14.88 -15.14 -13.11
CA LEU A 321 14.46 -13.81 -12.67
C LEU A 321 15.65 -13.01 -12.14
N GLU A 322 15.55 -11.69 -12.20
CA GLU A 322 16.46 -10.76 -11.53
C GLU A 322 15.67 -9.56 -10.96
N PRO A 323 16.25 -8.80 -10.02
CA PRO A 323 15.68 -7.53 -9.57
C PRO A 323 15.47 -6.59 -10.76
N LEU A 324 14.27 -6.03 -10.88
CA LEU A 324 13.93 -5.10 -11.95
C LEU A 324 14.79 -3.84 -11.83
N ARG A 325 15.44 -3.46 -12.94
CA ARG A 325 16.20 -2.23 -13.08
C ARG A 325 16.32 -1.86 -14.55
N ASP A 326 16.41 -0.57 -14.83
CA ASP A 326 16.68 -0.07 -16.16
C ASP A 326 18.19 -0.02 -16.46
N ARG A 327 18.52 0.01 -17.75
CA ARG A 327 19.90 0.22 -18.19
C ARG A 327 20.26 1.69 -17.98
N ALA A 328 21.33 1.97 -17.23
CA ALA A 328 21.73 3.34 -16.88
C ALA A 328 22.10 4.22 -18.09
N THR A 329 22.37 3.63 -19.25
CA THR A 329 22.73 4.33 -20.49
C THR A 329 21.54 4.58 -21.42
N GLU A 330 20.34 4.19 -21.01
CA GLU A 330 19.13 4.30 -21.80
C GLU A 330 18.08 5.12 -21.04
N PRO A 331 17.14 5.75 -21.75
CA PRO A 331 15.93 6.26 -21.15
C PRO A 331 15.19 5.16 -20.37
N GLN A 332 14.74 5.48 -19.16
CA GLN A 332 14.01 4.55 -18.28
C GLN A 332 12.72 4.02 -18.91
N TYR A 333 12.37 2.76 -18.64
CA TYR A 333 11.19 2.10 -19.20
C TYR A 333 9.94 2.46 -18.39
N PRO A 334 8.82 2.85 -19.04
CA PRO A 334 7.55 3.05 -18.34
C PRO A 334 7.10 1.81 -17.57
N ALA A 335 7.40 0.61 -18.08
CA ALA A 335 7.09 -0.66 -17.42
C ALA A 335 7.80 -0.82 -16.06
N THR A 336 9.08 -0.45 -15.99
CA THR A 336 9.88 -0.43 -14.76
C THR A 336 9.28 0.53 -13.75
N LEU A 337 8.97 1.75 -14.19
CA LEU A 337 8.44 2.78 -13.32
C LEU A 337 7.03 2.43 -12.83
N THR A 338 6.19 1.86 -13.69
CA THR A 338 4.86 1.38 -13.30
C THR A 338 4.94 0.28 -12.24
N ALA A 339 5.86 -0.68 -12.40
CA ALA A 339 6.04 -1.75 -11.42
C ALA A 339 6.48 -1.23 -10.05
N PHE A 340 7.43 -0.29 -10.02
CA PHE A 340 7.87 0.35 -8.77
C PHE A 340 6.75 1.17 -8.14
N ALA A 341 6.05 1.99 -8.93
CA ALA A 341 4.94 2.78 -8.43
C ALA A 341 3.81 1.89 -7.89
N LEU A 342 3.46 0.79 -8.56
CA LEU A 342 2.42 -0.15 -8.12
C LEU A 342 2.78 -0.84 -6.81
N GLU A 343 4.02 -1.28 -6.64
CA GLU A 343 4.50 -1.86 -5.37
C GLU A 343 4.45 -0.83 -4.24
N ALA A 344 5.00 0.38 -4.46
CA ALA A 344 5.00 1.46 -3.49
C ALA A 344 3.59 1.84 -3.03
N GLN A 345 2.70 2.04 -4.01
CA GLN A 345 1.32 2.41 -3.82
C GLN A 345 0.52 1.32 -3.10
N THR A 346 0.81 0.03 -3.36
CA THR A 346 0.17 -1.10 -2.67
C THR A 346 0.62 -1.17 -1.22
N ARG A 347 1.92 -1.01 -0.96
CA ARG A 347 2.49 -0.97 0.39
C ARG A 347 1.91 0.17 1.21
N ALA A 348 1.81 1.36 0.63
CA ALA A 348 1.23 2.53 1.28
C ALA A 348 -0.25 2.33 1.62
N ALA A 349 -1.03 1.71 0.73
CA ALA A 349 -2.47 1.51 0.92
C ALA A 349 -2.80 0.36 1.90
N THR A 350 -2.01 -0.72 1.89
CA THR A 350 -2.37 -1.98 2.57
C THR A 350 -1.44 -2.35 3.73
N GLY A 351 -0.26 -1.73 3.81
CA GLY A 351 0.82 -2.15 4.70
C GLY A 351 1.45 -3.50 4.32
N GLN A 352 1.17 -4.01 3.11
CA GLN A 352 1.66 -5.29 2.60
C GLN A 352 2.28 -5.11 1.21
N PRO A 353 3.30 -5.92 0.85
CA PRO A 353 3.85 -5.93 -0.50
C PRO A 353 2.85 -6.55 -1.50
N THR A 354 3.05 -6.30 -2.79
CA THR A 354 2.34 -7.08 -3.81
C THR A 354 2.82 -8.54 -3.78
N PRO A 355 2.12 -9.46 -4.47
CA PRO A 355 2.60 -10.82 -4.68
C PRO A 355 3.94 -10.96 -5.43
N GLY A 356 4.50 -9.84 -5.91
CA GLY A 356 5.57 -9.77 -6.89
C GLY A 356 5.03 -9.37 -8.27
N ILE A 357 5.76 -8.52 -8.97
CA ILE A 357 5.48 -7.97 -10.30
C ILE A 357 6.67 -8.31 -11.20
N LEU A 358 6.46 -9.15 -12.19
CA LEU A 358 7.35 -9.43 -13.31
C LEU A 358 7.01 -8.46 -14.46
N SER A 359 7.96 -7.60 -14.83
CA SER A 359 7.79 -6.64 -15.91
C SER A 359 8.47 -7.13 -17.20
N TYR A 360 7.81 -6.92 -18.35
CA TYR A 360 8.38 -7.17 -19.67
C TYR A 360 7.76 -6.25 -20.72
N THR A 361 8.58 -5.73 -21.62
CA THR A 361 8.15 -4.80 -22.67
C THR A 361 8.37 -5.39 -24.06
N ALA A 362 7.34 -5.45 -24.91
CA ALA A 362 7.52 -5.77 -26.33
C ALA A 362 7.21 -4.52 -27.16
N TRP A 363 8.19 -3.99 -27.91
CA TRP A 363 7.98 -2.69 -28.56
C TRP A 363 8.77 -2.48 -29.85
N TYR A 364 8.25 -1.57 -30.69
CA TYR A 364 8.90 -1.15 -31.93
C TYR A 364 8.63 0.34 -32.23
N GLY A 365 9.62 1.19 -32.01
CA GLY A 365 9.53 2.62 -32.27
C GLY A 365 9.22 3.00 -33.73
N GLY A 366 8.38 4.04 -33.89
CA GLY A 366 8.06 4.62 -35.19
C GLY A 366 7.23 3.72 -36.10
N GLN A 367 6.34 2.92 -35.53
CA GLN A 367 5.57 1.92 -36.26
C GLN A 367 4.05 2.14 -36.18
N PRO A 368 3.30 1.83 -37.25
CA PRO A 368 1.84 1.76 -37.18
C PRO A 368 1.36 0.65 -36.26
N LEU A 369 0.09 0.75 -35.85
CA LEU A 369 -0.64 -0.31 -35.15
C LEU A 369 -0.52 -1.66 -35.86
N THR A 370 -0.56 -1.68 -37.20
CA THR A 370 -0.47 -2.91 -38.01
C THR A 370 0.86 -3.66 -37.85
N SER A 371 1.92 -3.04 -37.33
CA SER A 371 3.19 -3.73 -37.02
C SER A 371 3.11 -4.58 -35.74
N PHE A 372 1.99 -4.52 -35.01
CA PHE A 372 1.80 -5.16 -33.71
C PHE A 372 0.69 -6.23 -33.71
N VAL A 373 0.06 -6.49 -34.85
CA VAL A 373 -1.01 -7.48 -34.94
C VAL A 373 -0.46 -8.91 -34.97
N ARG A 374 -1.34 -9.89 -34.77
CA ARG A 374 -1.02 -11.32 -34.85
C ARG A 374 -0.23 -11.67 -36.12
N GLY A 375 0.84 -12.46 -35.94
CA GLY A 375 1.72 -12.89 -37.03
C GLY A 375 2.91 -11.96 -37.31
N THR A 376 2.98 -10.82 -36.64
CA THR A 376 4.17 -9.94 -36.65
C THR A 376 5.21 -10.38 -35.62
N VAL A 377 6.45 -9.92 -35.77
CA VAL A 377 7.52 -10.23 -34.79
C VAL A 377 7.30 -9.55 -33.44
N PRO A 378 6.89 -8.27 -33.33
CA PRO A 378 6.55 -7.66 -32.03
C PRO A 378 5.47 -8.46 -31.29
N TRP A 379 4.45 -8.95 -32.00
CA TRP A 379 3.45 -9.83 -31.42
C TRP A 379 4.07 -11.13 -30.89
N ALA A 380 4.88 -11.81 -31.70
CA ALA A 380 5.54 -13.05 -31.30
C ALA A 380 6.45 -12.83 -30.07
N ASN A 381 7.15 -11.70 -30.00
CA ASN A 381 8.00 -11.32 -28.88
C ASN A 381 7.20 -11.15 -27.56
N LEU A 382 5.98 -10.58 -27.64
CA LEU A 382 5.07 -10.51 -26.50
C LEU A 382 4.64 -11.92 -26.05
N MET A 383 4.24 -12.78 -26.99
CA MET A 383 3.76 -14.13 -26.66
C MET A 383 4.85 -15.05 -26.10
N VAL A 384 6.10 -14.93 -26.57
CA VAL A 384 7.24 -15.62 -25.96
C VAL A 384 7.45 -15.16 -24.52
N GLY A 385 7.38 -13.85 -24.25
CA GLY A 385 7.44 -13.31 -22.89
C GLY A 385 6.31 -13.84 -21.99
N ALA A 386 5.10 -13.96 -22.53
CA ALA A 386 3.94 -14.53 -21.84
C ALA A 386 4.15 -16.01 -21.46
N GLU A 387 4.54 -16.85 -22.42
CA GLU A 387 4.84 -18.26 -22.17
C GLU A 387 5.96 -18.41 -21.13
N LYS A 388 7.02 -17.60 -21.25
CA LYS A 388 8.17 -17.66 -20.34
C LYS A 388 7.87 -17.17 -18.95
N SER A 389 6.94 -16.23 -18.79
CA SER A 389 6.47 -15.80 -17.47
C SER A 389 5.90 -16.97 -16.66
N VAL A 390 5.10 -17.84 -17.30
CA VAL A 390 4.57 -19.06 -16.67
C VAL A 390 5.71 -20.00 -16.25
N GLN A 391 6.67 -20.24 -17.16
CA GLN A 391 7.77 -21.17 -16.92
C GLN A 391 8.68 -20.70 -15.78
N VAL A 392 9.05 -19.41 -15.74
CA VAL A 392 9.92 -18.90 -14.67
C VAL A 392 9.20 -18.80 -13.33
N ALA A 393 7.90 -18.47 -13.30
CA ALA A 393 7.13 -18.48 -12.06
C ALA A 393 7.03 -19.90 -11.46
N ALA A 394 6.89 -20.92 -12.30
CA ALA A 394 6.84 -22.31 -11.89
C ALA A 394 8.14 -22.78 -11.22
N LEU A 395 9.31 -22.22 -11.57
CA LEU A 395 10.58 -22.50 -10.86
C LEU A 395 10.45 -22.18 -9.37
N TYR A 396 9.71 -21.11 -9.03
CA TYR A 396 9.45 -20.69 -7.65
C TYR A 396 8.21 -21.36 -7.04
N GLY A 397 7.57 -22.29 -7.74
CA GLY A 397 6.33 -22.93 -7.34
C GLY A 397 5.14 -21.98 -7.33
N ARG A 398 5.13 -20.98 -8.23
CA ARG A 398 4.09 -19.95 -8.33
C ARG A 398 3.36 -20.07 -9.67
N GLU A 399 2.07 -19.81 -9.65
CA GLU A 399 1.30 -19.48 -10.86
C GLU A 399 1.42 -17.99 -11.18
N VAL A 400 1.00 -17.59 -12.38
CA VAL A 400 0.96 -16.19 -12.82
C VAL A 400 -0.46 -15.65 -12.94
N ASP A 401 -0.61 -14.35 -12.72
CA ASP A 401 -1.76 -13.54 -13.12
C ASP A 401 -1.31 -12.39 -14.02
N CYS A 402 -2.19 -11.93 -14.90
CA CYS A 402 -1.99 -10.73 -15.69
C CYS A 402 -3.33 -9.98 -15.70
N PRO A 403 -3.55 -9.02 -14.79
CA PRO A 403 -4.82 -8.29 -14.74
C PRO A 403 -4.98 -7.33 -15.92
N ALA A 404 -3.85 -6.86 -16.47
CA ALA A 404 -3.83 -5.91 -17.57
C ALA A 404 -2.51 -5.96 -18.36
N ILE A 405 -2.61 -5.56 -19.62
CA ILE A 405 -1.47 -5.16 -20.48
C ILE A 405 -1.60 -3.67 -20.79
N VAL A 406 -0.49 -2.95 -20.81
CA VAL A 406 -0.43 -1.54 -21.20
C VAL A 406 -0.07 -1.42 -22.68
N TRP A 407 -0.83 -0.59 -23.39
CA TRP A 407 -0.68 -0.26 -24.79
C TRP A 407 -0.36 1.22 -24.97
N GLU A 408 0.71 1.50 -25.71
CA GLU A 408 1.07 2.85 -26.09
C GLU A 408 1.45 2.92 -27.58
N GLN A 409 0.51 3.42 -28.37
CA GLN A 409 0.70 3.73 -29.78
C GLN A 409 -0.40 4.69 -30.23
N GLY A 410 -0.12 5.42 -31.29
CA GLY A 410 -1.07 6.31 -31.95
C GLY A 410 -0.39 7.43 -32.71
N GLU A 411 0.90 7.63 -32.48
CA GLU A 411 1.69 8.71 -33.06
C GLU A 411 2.18 8.41 -34.49
N HIS A 412 2.03 7.17 -34.98
CA HIS A 412 2.46 6.79 -36.34
C HIS A 412 1.35 6.06 -37.11
N GLY A 413 1.14 6.50 -38.35
CA GLY A 413 0.07 6.02 -39.23
C GLY A 413 0.49 4.83 -40.11
N PRO A 414 -0.46 4.29 -40.91
CA PRO A 414 -1.74 4.91 -41.27
C PRO A 414 -2.77 4.90 -40.14
N PHE A 415 -3.65 5.92 -40.11
CA PHE A 415 -4.68 6.12 -39.08
C PHE A 415 -6.09 5.70 -39.53
N VAL A 416 -6.19 4.97 -40.64
CA VAL A 416 -7.47 4.53 -41.21
C VAL A 416 -8.11 3.48 -40.31
N ASP A 417 -9.39 3.66 -39.96
CA ASP A 417 -10.18 2.77 -39.11
C ASP A 417 -9.52 2.46 -37.75
N HIS A 418 -8.78 3.42 -37.19
CA HIS A 418 -7.95 3.21 -35.99
C HIS A 418 -8.76 2.65 -34.81
N LYS A 419 -9.97 3.17 -34.57
CA LYS A 419 -10.88 2.64 -33.52
C LYS A 419 -11.14 1.15 -33.67
N ALA A 420 -11.53 0.71 -34.87
CA ALA A 420 -11.85 -0.69 -35.13
C ALA A 420 -10.61 -1.58 -35.04
N GLN A 421 -9.47 -1.10 -35.54
CA GLN A 421 -8.19 -1.81 -35.45
C GLN A 421 -7.69 -1.94 -34.00
N LEU A 422 -7.87 -0.91 -33.18
CA LEU A 422 -7.52 -0.93 -31.77
C LEU A 422 -8.37 -1.95 -30.99
N ILE A 423 -9.69 -1.99 -31.24
CA ILE A 423 -10.57 -2.99 -30.63
C ILE A 423 -10.14 -4.40 -31.06
N ALA A 424 -9.94 -4.64 -32.35
CA ALA A 424 -9.50 -5.94 -32.84
C ALA A 424 -8.16 -6.36 -32.24
N LEU A 425 -7.18 -5.45 -32.17
CA LEU A 425 -5.88 -5.71 -31.53
C LEU A 425 -6.06 -6.06 -30.04
N ALA A 426 -6.88 -5.32 -29.32
CA ALA A 426 -7.13 -5.56 -27.89
C ALA A 426 -7.76 -6.96 -27.67
N GLU A 427 -8.75 -7.34 -28.48
CA GLU A 427 -9.37 -8.67 -28.42
C GLU A 427 -8.35 -9.78 -28.70
N ASP A 428 -7.55 -9.59 -29.76
CA ASP A 428 -6.53 -10.54 -30.17
C ASP A 428 -5.48 -10.71 -29.07
N VAL A 429 -4.85 -9.61 -28.62
CA VAL A 429 -3.75 -9.65 -27.64
C VAL A 429 -4.23 -10.24 -26.33
N THR A 430 -5.34 -9.76 -25.79
CA THR A 430 -5.82 -10.18 -24.47
C THR A 430 -6.34 -11.62 -24.50
N GLY A 431 -7.01 -12.03 -25.58
CA GLY A 431 -7.42 -13.42 -25.79
C GLY A 431 -6.24 -14.38 -25.91
N GLU A 432 -5.19 -13.99 -26.64
CA GLU A 432 -3.98 -14.81 -26.76
C GLU A 432 -3.22 -14.91 -25.44
N LEU A 433 -3.04 -13.80 -24.72
CA LEU A 433 -2.43 -13.81 -23.39
C LEU A 433 -3.21 -14.71 -22.42
N GLN A 434 -4.54 -14.65 -22.44
CA GLN A 434 -5.37 -15.55 -21.64
C GLN A 434 -5.05 -17.02 -21.93
N SER A 435 -4.96 -17.37 -23.22
CA SER A 435 -4.70 -18.74 -23.67
C SER A 435 -3.28 -19.20 -23.32
N VAL A 436 -2.26 -18.44 -23.73
CA VAL A 436 -0.83 -18.77 -23.56
C VAL A 436 -0.46 -18.88 -22.09
N MET A 437 -1.00 -18.00 -21.24
CA MET A 437 -0.68 -17.97 -19.81
C MET A 437 -1.62 -18.83 -18.95
N GLY A 438 -2.70 -19.38 -19.52
CA GLY A 438 -3.70 -20.15 -18.79
C GLY A 438 -4.47 -19.32 -17.75
N LEU A 439 -4.78 -18.06 -18.08
CA LEU A 439 -5.46 -17.15 -17.15
C LEU A 439 -6.96 -17.47 -17.03
N SER A 440 -7.52 -17.26 -15.84
CA SER A 440 -8.96 -17.45 -15.60
C SER A 440 -9.84 -16.39 -16.29
N ALA A 441 -9.28 -15.24 -16.63
CA ALA A 441 -9.92 -14.17 -17.37
C ALA A 441 -8.89 -13.47 -18.27
N ALA A 442 -9.34 -12.91 -19.39
CA ALA A 442 -8.49 -12.08 -20.23
C ALA A 442 -8.06 -10.80 -19.49
N PRO A 443 -6.80 -10.34 -19.65
CA PRO A 443 -6.36 -9.05 -19.12
C PRO A 443 -7.17 -7.90 -19.74
N LYS A 444 -7.28 -6.79 -19.01
CA LYS A 444 -7.71 -5.53 -19.61
C LYS A 444 -6.62 -4.97 -20.53
N PHE A 445 -7.04 -4.31 -21.60
CA PHE A 445 -6.15 -3.58 -22.50
C PHE A 445 -6.11 -2.11 -22.09
N VAL A 446 -5.08 -1.73 -21.32
CA VAL A 446 -4.92 -0.40 -20.76
C VAL A 446 -4.22 0.50 -21.77
N VAL A 447 -4.87 1.57 -22.21
CA VAL A 447 -4.36 2.48 -23.24
C VAL A 447 -3.94 3.80 -22.60
N VAL A 448 -2.73 4.28 -22.93
CA VAL A 448 -2.35 5.67 -22.69
C VAL A 448 -2.72 6.47 -23.95
N GLN A 449 -3.53 7.53 -23.79
CA GLN A 449 -3.99 8.30 -24.96
C GLN A 449 -2.79 8.95 -25.65
N THR A 450 -2.73 8.84 -26.97
CA THR A 450 -1.58 9.22 -27.80
C THR A 450 -1.08 10.64 -27.53
N SER A 451 0.22 10.87 -27.69
CA SER A 451 0.78 12.23 -27.80
C SER A 451 0.46 12.84 -29.16
N GLU A 452 0.40 14.17 -29.26
CA GLU A 452 0.28 14.91 -30.53
C GLU A 452 1.61 15.57 -30.88
N TYR A 453 1.97 15.55 -32.18
CA TYR A 453 3.15 16.21 -32.75
C TYR A 453 2.94 17.74 -32.86
N ASP A 454 4.02 18.51 -32.89
CA ASP A 454 3.99 19.98 -32.88
C ASP A 454 3.50 20.60 -34.22
N ASP A 455 3.69 19.92 -35.35
CA ASP A 455 3.57 20.54 -36.69
C ASP A 455 2.58 19.87 -37.66
N ALA A 456 1.88 18.80 -37.27
CA ALA A 456 0.97 18.10 -38.18
C ALA A 456 -0.31 17.60 -37.50
N ALA A 457 -1.44 18.08 -38.00
CA ALA A 457 -2.80 17.57 -37.75
C ALA A 457 -3.04 16.13 -38.25
N THR A 458 -1.98 15.37 -38.55
CA THR A 458 -2.11 14.06 -39.19
C THR A 458 -2.69 13.00 -38.25
N ALA A 459 -2.59 13.18 -36.93
CA ALA A 459 -3.15 12.29 -35.91
C ALA A 459 -4.46 12.82 -35.26
N ASP A 460 -5.09 13.87 -35.82
CA ASP A 460 -6.22 14.63 -35.23
C ASP A 460 -7.44 13.81 -34.80
N THR A 461 -7.56 12.55 -35.22
CA THR A 461 -8.66 11.66 -34.80
C THR A 461 -8.22 10.51 -33.90
N VAL A 462 -6.93 10.22 -33.77
CA VAL A 462 -6.46 9.02 -33.07
C VAL A 462 -6.81 9.06 -31.58
N PHE A 463 -6.62 10.21 -30.92
CA PHE A 463 -7.00 10.37 -29.52
C PHE A 463 -8.51 10.15 -29.31
N GLN A 464 -9.32 10.55 -30.29
CA GLN A 464 -10.78 10.43 -30.26
C GLN A 464 -11.18 8.97 -30.52
N ASP A 465 -10.54 8.30 -31.47
CA ASP A 465 -10.73 6.88 -31.76
C ASP A 465 -10.36 6.00 -30.56
N GLN A 466 -9.29 6.32 -29.83
CA GLN A 466 -8.92 5.65 -28.58
C GLN A 466 -9.97 5.85 -27.49
N LEU A 467 -10.44 7.08 -27.31
CA LEU A 467 -11.50 7.41 -26.36
C LEU A 467 -12.80 6.65 -26.70
N ASP A 468 -13.19 6.65 -27.96
CA ASP A 468 -14.42 6.01 -28.42
C ASP A 468 -14.32 4.48 -28.41
N ALA A 469 -13.14 3.90 -28.65
CA ALA A 469 -12.90 2.48 -28.44
C ALA A 469 -13.11 2.07 -26.98
N ALA A 470 -12.57 2.86 -26.04
CA ALA A 470 -12.75 2.61 -24.61
C ALA A 470 -14.20 2.78 -24.14
N ARG A 471 -14.94 3.73 -24.72
CA ARG A 471 -16.38 3.93 -24.44
C ARG A 471 -17.25 2.81 -24.98
N ASP A 472 -16.94 2.30 -26.18
CA ASP A 472 -17.68 1.20 -26.79
C ASP A 472 -17.39 -0.14 -26.13
N ARG A 473 -16.15 -0.32 -25.63
CA ARG A 473 -15.65 -1.58 -25.06
C ARG A 473 -15.04 -1.41 -23.66
N PRO A 474 -15.77 -0.87 -22.67
CA PRO A 474 -15.25 -0.71 -21.30
C PRO A 474 -15.02 -2.05 -20.58
N ASP A 475 -15.59 -3.14 -21.10
CA ASP A 475 -15.32 -4.51 -20.70
C ASP A 475 -13.92 -5.00 -21.10
N LEU A 476 -13.25 -4.33 -22.05
CA LEU A 476 -11.98 -4.75 -22.62
C LEU A 476 -10.91 -3.66 -22.49
N ILE A 477 -11.23 -2.44 -22.92
CA ILE A 477 -10.28 -1.32 -23.03
C ILE A 477 -10.50 -0.34 -21.87
N VAL A 478 -9.39 0.06 -21.24
CA VAL A 478 -9.37 1.04 -20.14
C VAL A 478 -8.38 2.14 -20.51
N MET A 479 -8.76 3.41 -20.38
CA MET A 479 -7.78 4.50 -20.58
C MET A 479 -7.08 4.83 -19.27
N ALA A 480 -5.75 4.83 -19.22
CA ALA A 480 -5.00 5.25 -18.03
C ALA A 480 -4.98 6.77 -17.85
N GLY A 481 -4.94 7.51 -18.96
CA GLY A 481 -4.89 8.97 -18.98
C GLY A 481 -4.30 9.51 -20.29
N PRO A 482 -4.24 10.85 -20.45
CA PRO A 482 -3.68 11.48 -21.64
C PRO A 482 -2.15 11.61 -21.59
N SER A 483 -1.48 11.56 -22.74
CA SER A 483 -0.03 11.80 -22.80
C SER A 483 0.38 13.27 -22.60
N TYR A 484 -0.51 14.25 -22.81
CA TYR A 484 -0.14 15.67 -22.72
C TYR A 484 0.31 16.12 -21.33
N GLN A 485 -0.05 15.36 -20.28
CA GLN A 485 0.27 15.67 -18.89
C GLN A 485 1.73 15.32 -18.53
N TYR A 486 2.48 14.70 -19.46
CA TYR A 486 3.83 14.24 -19.23
C TYR A 486 4.83 15.16 -19.95
N PRO A 487 5.81 15.75 -19.24
CA PRO A 487 6.87 16.52 -19.88
C PRO A 487 7.65 15.67 -20.90
N LEU A 488 7.99 16.25 -22.04
CA LEU A 488 8.71 15.63 -23.15
C LEU A 488 10.22 15.94 -23.11
N SER A 489 11.03 15.01 -23.61
CA SER A 489 12.48 15.20 -23.82
C SER A 489 12.82 15.67 -25.23
N ASP A 490 11.92 15.39 -26.19
CA ASP A 490 11.94 15.89 -27.55
C ASP A 490 10.51 16.27 -27.97
N GLN A 491 10.18 16.23 -29.26
CA GLN A 491 8.87 16.63 -29.76
C GLN A 491 7.74 15.63 -29.49
N ILE A 492 8.06 14.39 -29.09
CA ILE A 492 7.06 13.32 -28.98
C ILE A 492 7.32 12.33 -27.84
N HIS A 493 8.57 12.14 -27.45
CA HIS A 493 8.97 11.19 -26.41
C HIS A 493 9.00 11.84 -25.03
N ARG A 494 8.35 11.18 -24.09
CA ARG A 494 8.32 11.61 -22.69
C ARG A 494 9.74 11.67 -22.12
N SER A 495 10.00 12.70 -21.33
CA SER A 495 11.20 12.82 -20.51
C SER A 495 11.21 11.78 -19.39
N GLN A 496 12.33 11.67 -18.68
CA GLN A 496 12.44 10.80 -17.52
C GLN A 496 11.35 11.15 -16.48
N ILE A 497 11.17 12.43 -16.16
CA ILE A 497 10.13 12.88 -15.25
C ILE A 497 8.72 12.57 -15.79
N GLY A 498 8.50 12.74 -17.09
CA GLY A 498 7.23 12.37 -17.74
C GLY A 498 6.91 10.88 -17.59
N ARG A 499 7.91 10.00 -17.74
CA ARG A 499 7.73 8.55 -17.56
C ARG A 499 7.49 8.13 -16.11
N MET A 500 8.06 8.85 -15.15
CA MET A 500 7.76 8.64 -13.73
C MET A 500 6.29 8.92 -13.43
N MET A 501 5.80 10.06 -13.93
CA MET A 501 4.41 10.46 -13.76
C MET A 501 3.45 9.50 -14.47
N GLU A 502 3.81 9.06 -15.67
CA GLU A 502 3.09 8.02 -16.39
C GLU A 502 3.01 6.72 -15.58
N GLY A 503 4.14 6.23 -15.08
CA GLY A 503 4.18 5.00 -14.29
C GLY A 503 3.29 5.06 -13.04
N GLU A 504 3.25 6.21 -12.36
CA GLU A 504 2.36 6.40 -11.20
C GLU A 504 0.88 6.49 -11.57
N THR A 505 0.57 7.10 -12.72
CA THR A 505 -0.80 7.24 -13.24
C THR A 505 -1.35 5.88 -13.65
N ILE A 506 -0.54 5.08 -14.36
CA ILE A 506 -0.89 3.72 -14.75
C ILE A 506 -1.02 2.84 -13.49
N ALA A 507 -0.07 2.90 -12.56
CA ALA A 507 -0.14 2.14 -11.31
C ALA A 507 -1.40 2.46 -10.49
N ALA A 508 -1.81 3.74 -10.42
CA ALA A 508 -3.03 4.15 -9.75
C ALA A 508 -4.28 3.56 -10.42
N ALA A 509 -4.34 3.59 -11.76
CA ALA A 509 -5.43 3.00 -12.53
C ALA A 509 -5.50 1.48 -12.35
N LEU A 510 -4.35 0.79 -12.39
CA LEU A 510 -4.25 -0.67 -12.18
C LEU A 510 -4.71 -1.06 -10.77
N ARG A 511 -4.31 -0.30 -9.73
CA ARG A 511 -4.73 -0.59 -8.36
C ARG A 511 -6.25 -0.41 -8.18
N GLU A 512 -6.84 0.62 -8.78
CA GLU A 512 -8.30 0.81 -8.75
C GLU A 512 -9.03 -0.31 -9.52
N LEU A 513 -8.52 -0.68 -10.70
CA LEU A 513 -9.03 -1.78 -11.50
C LEU A 513 -9.03 -3.10 -10.72
N GLU A 514 -7.96 -3.40 -9.99
CA GLU A 514 -7.86 -4.61 -9.18
C GLU A 514 -8.75 -4.58 -7.94
N ALA A 515 -8.89 -3.41 -7.31
CA ALA A 515 -9.70 -3.25 -6.11
C ALA A 515 -11.21 -3.32 -6.42
N THR A 516 -11.64 -2.83 -7.59
CA THR A 516 -13.06 -2.63 -7.91
C THR A 516 -13.55 -3.41 -9.13
N GLY A 517 -12.66 -3.98 -9.93
CA GLY A 517 -12.96 -4.60 -11.22
C GLY A 517 -13.11 -3.60 -12.38
N ALA A 518 -13.00 -2.29 -12.13
CA ALA A 518 -13.12 -1.25 -13.14
C ALA A 518 -12.21 -0.04 -12.85
N PHE A 519 -11.92 0.74 -13.88
CA PHE A 519 -11.35 2.08 -13.74
C PHE A 519 -12.05 2.99 -14.74
N VAL A 520 -12.63 4.08 -14.25
CA VAL A 520 -13.25 5.10 -15.12
C VAL A 520 -12.29 6.28 -15.22
N PRO A 521 -11.65 6.57 -16.36
CA PRO A 521 -10.77 7.73 -16.48
C PRO A 521 -11.53 9.04 -16.32
N GLN A 522 -10.81 10.14 -16.17
CA GLN A 522 -11.39 11.48 -16.27
C GLN A 522 -11.75 11.78 -17.74
N TRP A 523 -13.05 11.89 -18.04
CA TRP A 523 -13.56 12.26 -19.38
C TRP A 523 -14.94 12.92 -19.27
N PRO A 524 -15.47 13.58 -20.32
CA PRO A 524 -16.82 14.10 -20.29
C PRO A 524 -17.83 12.95 -20.38
N VAL A 525 -18.88 13.03 -19.56
CA VAL A 525 -20.06 12.14 -19.56
C VAL A 525 -21.34 12.87 -19.94
N GLY A 526 -21.32 14.20 -20.01
CA GLY A 526 -22.43 15.01 -20.51
C GLY A 526 -21.95 16.38 -20.93
N ILE A 527 -22.50 16.89 -22.04
CA ILE A 527 -22.21 18.23 -22.57
C ILE A 527 -23.54 18.86 -22.99
N VAL A 528 -23.83 20.06 -22.49
CA VAL A 528 -25.07 20.78 -22.78
C VAL A 528 -24.74 22.22 -23.15
N LEU A 529 -25.19 22.67 -24.31
CA LEU A 529 -25.19 24.07 -24.73
C LEU A 529 -26.55 24.71 -24.41
N ASP A 530 -26.53 25.80 -23.66
CA ASP A 530 -27.71 26.65 -23.41
C ASP A 530 -27.34 28.13 -23.64
N GLY A 531 -27.82 28.68 -24.75
CA GLY A 531 -27.48 30.03 -25.19
C GLY A 531 -25.97 30.21 -25.39
N SER A 532 -25.35 31.01 -24.52
CA SER A 532 -23.90 31.28 -24.51
C SER A 532 -23.16 30.52 -23.39
N THR A 533 -23.75 29.46 -22.85
CA THR A 533 -23.16 28.69 -21.75
C THR A 533 -23.03 27.23 -22.16
N ILE A 534 -21.85 26.65 -21.99
CA ILE A 534 -21.65 25.20 -22.13
C ILE A 534 -21.40 24.61 -20.75
N THR A 535 -22.16 23.59 -20.38
CA THR A 535 -21.95 22.81 -19.17
C THR A 535 -21.41 21.43 -19.54
N VAL A 536 -20.21 21.12 -19.05
CA VAL A 536 -19.56 19.81 -19.22
C VAL A 536 -19.55 19.09 -17.88
N THR A 537 -20.18 17.92 -17.82
CA THR A 537 -20.12 17.02 -16.67
C THR A 537 -19.06 15.96 -16.93
N PHE A 538 -18.14 15.78 -15.99
CA PHE A 538 -17.09 14.78 -16.03
C PHE A 538 -17.41 13.56 -15.16
N SER A 539 -16.72 12.46 -15.43
CA SER A 539 -16.84 11.19 -14.71
C SER A 539 -16.39 11.23 -13.25
N ARG A 540 -15.47 12.13 -12.88
CA ARG A 540 -15.00 12.34 -11.50
C ARG A 540 -14.96 13.83 -11.15
N PRO A 541 -14.82 14.19 -9.86
CA PRO A 541 -14.62 15.57 -9.44
C PRO A 541 -13.46 16.23 -10.20
N VAL A 542 -13.62 17.50 -10.53
CA VAL A 542 -12.66 18.29 -11.30
C VAL A 542 -11.87 19.25 -10.41
N ALA A 543 -10.60 19.40 -10.71
CA ALA A 543 -9.72 20.44 -10.20
C ALA A 543 -8.98 21.11 -11.38
N MET A 544 -8.56 22.35 -11.17
CA MET A 544 -7.72 23.10 -12.10
C MET A 544 -6.25 22.88 -11.75
N ASP A 545 -5.45 22.51 -12.73
CA ASP A 545 -3.99 22.50 -12.64
C ASP A 545 -3.44 23.90 -12.89
N ASP A 546 -2.71 24.44 -11.93
CA ASP A 546 -2.07 25.76 -11.99
C ASP A 546 -0.56 25.70 -11.69
N ASP A 547 0.01 24.50 -11.50
CA ASP A 547 1.39 24.32 -11.04
C ASP A 547 2.22 23.29 -11.83
N TRP A 548 1.60 22.42 -12.64
CA TRP A 548 2.31 21.34 -13.34
C TRP A 548 2.33 21.49 -14.86
N VAL A 549 1.21 21.26 -15.53
CA VAL A 549 1.09 21.40 -16.98
C VAL A 549 1.19 22.88 -17.32
N ALA A 550 2.03 23.20 -18.30
CA ALA A 550 2.21 24.59 -18.70
C ALA A 550 0.86 25.22 -19.12
N PRO A 551 0.56 26.46 -18.67
CA PRO A 551 -0.75 27.08 -18.86
C PRO A 551 -1.18 27.17 -20.32
N VAL A 552 -2.48 27.00 -20.56
CA VAL A 552 -3.12 27.14 -21.88
C VAL A 552 -4.41 27.98 -21.79
N PRO A 553 -4.78 28.72 -22.85
CA PRO A 553 -6.02 29.50 -22.86
C PRO A 553 -7.25 28.66 -22.54
N ALA A 554 -8.19 29.27 -21.81
CA ALA A 554 -9.46 28.64 -21.42
C ALA A 554 -9.31 27.22 -20.86
N ALA A 555 -8.25 26.95 -20.07
CA ALA A 555 -7.94 25.65 -19.49
C ALA A 555 -7.80 24.49 -20.50
N GLY A 556 -7.66 24.81 -21.78
CA GLY A 556 -7.53 23.86 -22.88
C GLY A 556 -8.81 23.62 -23.68
N PHE A 557 -9.91 24.30 -23.37
CA PHE A 557 -11.15 24.24 -24.14
C PHE A 557 -11.13 25.16 -25.37
N VAL A 558 -11.71 24.69 -26.48
CA VAL A 558 -11.94 25.47 -27.70
C VAL A 558 -13.34 25.17 -28.23
N VAL A 559 -14.11 26.20 -28.57
CA VAL A 559 -15.41 26.04 -29.25
C VAL A 559 -15.24 26.38 -30.72
N ARG A 560 -15.29 25.38 -31.60
CA ARG A 560 -15.15 25.56 -33.04
C ARG A 560 -16.46 25.35 -33.77
N HIS A 561 -16.59 25.98 -34.93
CA HIS A 561 -17.64 25.77 -35.92
C HIS A 561 -17.04 26.01 -37.32
N ASP A 562 -17.76 25.67 -38.37
CA ASP A 562 -17.23 25.72 -39.75
C ASP A 562 -16.74 27.11 -40.18
N SER A 563 -17.29 28.16 -39.56
CA SER A 563 -16.93 29.56 -39.82
C SER A 563 -15.90 30.17 -38.86
N GLY A 564 -15.37 29.41 -37.87
CA GLY A 564 -14.34 29.92 -36.95
C GLY A 564 -14.42 29.38 -35.52
N VAL A 565 -13.95 30.20 -34.58
CA VAL A 565 -13.90 29.89 -33.13
C VAL A 565 -14.80 30.86 -32.38
N THR A 566 -15.63 30.35 -31.47
CA THR A 566 -16.37 31.16 -30.49
C THR A 566 -15.50 31.35 -29.24
N ALA A 567 -15.27 32.60 -28.83
CA ALA A 567 -14.42 32.91 -27.69
C ALA A 567 -15.06 32.46 -26.36
N ILE A 568 -14.28 31.80 -25.52
CA ILE A 568 -14.62 31.48 -24.13
C ILE A 568 -14.11 32.62 -23.24
N THR A 569 -14.99 33.19 -22.43
CA THR A 569 -14.70 34.32 -21.54
C THR A 569 -14.50 33.91 -20.09
N ASP A 570 -15.01 32.76 -19.67
CA ASP A 570 -14.86 32.24 -18.31
C ASP A 570 -14.90 30.70 -18.29
N VAL A 571 -14.18 30.12 -17.32
CA VAL A 571 -14.13 28.68 -17.04
C VAL A 571 -14.31 28.48 -15.53
N ALA A 572 -15.48 28.01 -15.11
CA ALA A 572 -15.82 27.78 -13.71
C ALA A 572 -15.91 26.29 -13.41
N LEU A 573 -15.35 25.86 -12.28
CA LEU A 573 -15.34 24.46 -11.82
C LEU A 573 -16.24 24.31 -10.58
N ALA A 574 -17.08 23.28 -10.56
CA ALA A 574 -17.89 22.92 -9.40
C ALA A 574 -18.17 21.41 -9.36
N GLY A 575 -17.69 20.71 -8.32
CA GLY A 575 -17.90 19.27 -8.19
C GLY A 575 -17.27 18.51 -9.36
N SER A 576 -18.07 17.83 -10.18
CA SER A 576 -17.63 17.17 -11.43
C SER A 576 -17.98 17.98 -12.68
N THR A 577 -18.38 19.25 -12.55
CA THR A 577 -18.86 20.08 -13.64
C THR A 577 -17.88 21.21 -13.96
N VAL A 578 -17.69 21.46 -15.26
CA VAL A 578 -17.05 22.66 -15.80
C VAL A 578 -18.11 23.46 -16.55
N THR A 579 -18.25 24.73 -16.24
CA THR A 579 -19.12 25.68 -16.95
C THR A 579 -18.26 26.66 -17.74
N LEU A 580 -18.46 26.68 -19.05
CA LEU A 580 -17.82 27.61 -19.97
C LEU A 580 -18.80 28.73 -20.29
N THR A 581 -18.40 29.98 -20.09
CA THR A 581 -19.14 31.14 -20.58
C THR A 581 -18.57 31.57 -21.92
N LEU A 582 -19.41 31.71 -22.94
CA LEU A 582 -19.04 32.13 -24.28
C LEU A 582 -19.34 33.61 -24.48
N ALA A 583 -18.56 34.27 -25.34
CA ALA A 583 -18.80 35.67 -25.71
C ALA A 583 -20.14 35.87 -26.44
N ALA A 584 -20.64 34.83 -27.12
CA ALA A 584 -21.94 34.75 -27.76
C ALA A 584 -22.34 33.29 -27.97
N ALA A 585 -23.62 33.02 -28.27
CA ALA A 585 -24.04 31.70 -28.71
C ALA A 585 -23.31 31.31 -30.02
N PRO A 586 -22.88 30.04 -30.20
CA PRO A 586 -22.24 29.60 -31.43
C PRO A 586 -23.19 29.76 -32.64
N ALA A 587 -22.80 30.55 -33.64
CA ALA A 587 -23.65 30.89 -34.78
C ALA A 587 -23.26 30.18 -36.10
N GLY A 588 -22.19 29.37 -36.09
CA GLY A 588 -21.72 28.61 -37.25
C GLY A 588 -22.29 27.19 -37.33
N ALA A 589 -22.22 26.58 -38.52
CA ALA A 589 -22.57 25.18 -38.70
C ALA A 589 -21.60 24.25 -37.97
N ASN A 590 -22.10 23.08 -37.54
CA ASN A 590 -21.35 22.04 -36.84
C ASN A 590 -20.55 22.56 -35.63
N PRO A 591 -21.21 23.24 -34.66
CA PRO A 591 -20.53 23.66 -33.45
C PRO A 591 -20.04 22.44 -32.68
N ARG A 592 -18.81 22.52 -32.18
CA ARG A 592 -18.16 21.47 -31.41
C ARG A 592 -17.32 22.05 -30.29
N LEU A 593 -17.28 21.33 -29.18
CA LEU A 593 -16.35 21.55 -28.09
C LEU A 593 -15.17 20.61 -28.26
N GLU A 594 -13.97 21.18 -28.26
CA GLU A 594 -12.71 20.47 -28.24
C GLU A 594 -12.03 20.73 -26.90
N TYR A 595 -11.40 19.71 -26.33
CA TYR A 595 -10.59 19.84 -25.13
C TYR A 595 -9.24 19.19 -25.35
N ALA A 596 -8.18 19.96 -25.13
CA ALA A 596 -6.80 19.53 -25.29
C ALA A 596 -6.49 19.03 -26.73
N VAL A 597 -7.06 19.68 -27.75
CA VAL A 597 -6.82 19.39 -29.19
C VAL A 597 -6.24 20.64 -29.85
N LEU A 598 -4.98 20.59 -30.31
CA LEU A 598 -4.28 21.66 -31.05
C LEU A 598 -4.67 23.10 -30.62
N ASN A 599 -4.56 23.37 -29.33
CA ASN A 599 -5.06 24.58 -28.67
C ASN A 599 -3.96 25.58 -28.29
N ASP A 600 -2.73 25.34 -28.75
CA ASP A 600 -1.60 26.26 -28.62
C ASP A 600 -0.92 26.44 -29.99
N ALA A 601 -0.57 27.70 -30.29
CA ALA A 601 0.03 28.10 -31.57
C ALA A 601 1.56 28.24 -31.50
N ALA A 602 2.20 28.01 -30.34
CA ALA A 602 3.62 28.26 -30.16
C ALA A 602 4.36 27.19 -29.32
N SER A 603 5.02 26.27 -30.04
CA SER A 603 6.30 25.59 -29.75
C SER A 603 6.56 24.98 -28.36
N LEU A 604 6.83 23.67 -28.38
CA LEU A 604 7.80 22.90 -27.57
C LEU A 604 8.38 23.56 -26.31
N ASN A 605 7.54 23.77 -25.30
CA ASN A 605 8.01 24.12 -23.95
C ASN A 605 8.32 22.86 -23.12
N GLY A 606 8.73 21.77 -23.77
CA GLY A 606 8.89 20.46 -23.15
C GLY A 606 7.56 19.75 -22.87
N TRP A 607 6.51 20.02 -23.64
CA TRP A 607 5.18 19.42 -23.52
C TRP A 607 4.59 19.12 -24.90
N SER A 608 3.66 18.15 -24.96
CA SER A 608 2.90 17.86 -26.17
C SER A 608 1.98 19.03 -26.54
N ASN A 609 1.64 19.17 -27.83
CA ASN A 609 0.55 20.05 -28.25
C ASN A 609 -0.81 19.48 -27.81
N GLY A 610 -1.84 20.32 -27.76
CA GLY A 610 -3.17 19.92 -27.29
C GLY A 610 -3.14 19.56 -25.81
N ARG A 611 -3.07 20.58 -24.94
CA ARG A 611 -2.95 20.41 -23.48
C ARG A 611 -4.24 20.80 -22.78
N GLY A 612 -4.48 20.21 -21.62
CA GLY A 612 -5.63 20.53 -20.78
C GLY A 612 -5.23 20.66 -19.33
N LEU A 613 -5.93 21.53 -18.58
CA LEU A 613 -5.64 21.80 -17.17
C LEU A 613 -6.66 21.15 -16.22
N ILE A 614 -7.62 20.38 -16.73
CA ILE A 614 -8.62 19.70 -15.91
C ILE A 614 -8.11 18.32 -15.51
N TYR A 615 -8.08 18.05 -14.21
CA TYR A 615 -7.74 16.75 -13.65
C TYR A 615 -8.67 16.36 -12.49
N SER A 616 -8.71 15.06 -12.17
CA SER A 616 -9.29 14.55 -10.94
C SER A 616 -8.21 14.45 -9.86
N PRO A 617 -8.36 15.13 -8.71
CA PRO A 617 -7.41 15.01 -7.61
C PRO A 617 -7.49 13.61 -6.98
N THR A 618 -6.36 13.13 -6.46
CA THR A 618 -6.29 11.90 -5.65
C THR A 618 -5.52 12.17 -4.35
N ASP A 619 -5.72 11.30 -3.37
CA ASP A 619 -4.95 11.25 -2.12
C ASP A 619 -3.75 10.30 -2.20
N ILE A 620 -3.46 9.75 -3.38
CA ILE A 620 -2.37 8.80 -3.62
C ILE A 620 -1.06 9.56 -3.64
N PRO A 621 -0.13 9.33 -2.69
CA PRO A 621 1.16 10.00 -2.71
C PRO A 621 1.99 9.60 -3.94
N SER A 622 2.74 10.55 -4.50
CA SER A 622 3.72 10.25 -5.55
C SER A 622 4.95 9.56 -4.94
N THR A 623 5.22 8.34 -5.40
CA THR A 623 6.40 7.53 -5.14
C THR A 623 7.68 8.28 -5.54
N TYR A 624 7.70 8.90 -6.72
CA TYR A 624 8.90 9.56 -7.25
C TYR A 624 9.12 10.95 -6.65
N HIS A 625 8.07 11.66 -6.29
CA HIS A 625 8.21 12.85 -5.45
C HIS A 625 8.85 12.50 -4.10
N ALA A 626 8.45 11.38 -3.48
CA ALA A 626 9.06 10.91 -2.23
C ALA A 626 10.55 10.53 -2.38
N LEU A 627 11.00 10.19 -3.60
CA LEU A 627 12.41 9.97 -3.94
C LEU A 627 13.15 11.28 -4.29
N GLY A 628 12.50 12.44 -4.20
CA GLY A 628 13.09 13.76 -4.42
C GLY A 628 13.05 14.25 -5.86
N HIS A 629 12.30 13.59 -6.75
CA HIS A 629 12.09 14.06 -8.11
C HIS A 629 11.02 15.16 -8.17
N ALA A 630 11.15 16.07 -9.14
CA ALA A 630 10.23 17.18 -9.33
C ALA A 630 8.93 16.72 -10.02
N LEU A 631 8.07 16.04 -9.26
CA LEU A 631 6.71 15.66 -9.64
C LEU A 631 5.70 16.29 -8.67
N PRO A 632 4.40 16.38 -9.01
CA PRO A 632 3.37 16.72 -8.04
C PRO A 632 3.40 15.76 -6.84
N PRO A 633 3.08 16.22 -5.61
CA PRO A 633 3.17 15.41 -4.41
C PRO A 633 2.14 14.27 -4.36
N THR A 634 1.08 14.35 -5.16
CA THR A 634 0.07 13.31 -5.32
C THR A 634 -0.16 13.00 -6.80
N VAL A 635 -0.59 11.77 -7.07
CA VAL A 635 -0.98 11.34 -8.43
C VAL A 635 -2.22 12.12 -8.86
N ARG A 636 -2.24 12.57 -10.12
CA ARG A 636 -3.35 13.33 -10.72
C ARG A 636 -3.85 12.58 -11.95
N HIS A 637 -5.17 12.45 -12.10
CA HIS A 637 -5.76 11.84 -13.30
C HIS A 637 -6.32 12.93 -14.23
N TYR A 638 -5.55 13.33 -15.23
CA TYR A 638 -5.95 14.37 -16.17
C TYR A 638 -7.06 13.91 -17.11
N SER A 639 -7.91 14.86 -17.53
CA SER A 639 -8.98 14.58 -18.48
C SER A 639 -8.42 14.17 -19.83
N LEU A 640 -8.97 13.11 -20.42
CA LEU A 640 -8.65 12.72 -21.78
C LEU A 640 -9.00 13.83 -22.78
N ARG A 641 -8.26 13.89 -23.89
CA ARG A 641 -8.60 14.71 -25.06
C ARG A 641 -9.91 14.25 -25.66
N PHE A 642 -10.73 15.18 -26.12
CA PHE A 642 -11.98 14.86 -26.80
C PHE A 642 -12.44 15.98 -27.74
N THR A 643 -13.26 15.58 -28.70
CA THR A 643 -14.08 16.45 -29.55
C THR A 643 -15.53 15.99 -29.45
N ALA A 644 -16.44 16.92 -29.20
CA ALA A 644 -17.88 16.63 -29.06
C ALA A 644 -18.73 17.66 -29.80
N ALA A 645 -19.78 17.21 -30.48
CA ALA A 645 -20.78 18.08 -31.07
C ALA A 645 -21.59 18.82 -29.99
N LEU A 646 -22.02 20.05 -30.28
CA LEU A 646 -22.79 20.93 -29.40
C LEU A 646 -24.24 21.11 -29.85
#